data_AF-A0A929FUN2-F1
#
_entry.id   AF-A0A929FUN2-F1
#
_cell.length_a   1.000
_cell.length_b   1.000
_cell.length_c   1.000
_cell.angle_alpha   90.00
_cell.angle_beta   90.00
_cell.angle_gamma   90.00
#
_symmetry.space_group_name_H-M   'P 1'
#
loop_
_entity.id
_entity.type
_entity.pdbx_description
1 polymer ?
#
loop_
_entity_poly.entity_id
_entity_poly.type
_entity_poly.pdbx_seq_one_letter_code
_entity_poly.pdbx_strand_id
1 'polypeptide(L)'
;MQPTLSLKATPLSKTNSDIQVIRRDGSPTSLNVAKIRTVVDWACSGKDVNPITLEAGLTTRLRHGVTTREIQDNLINCALELCSPTEPEWCYVAGRLHIWSLWKDTIVSRGYGYGNYPATVKLQVEANRYDPTILLYSDEELATAGSWLNPEWDKDYDYAGAVLLTRRYLLADELPQEAFLTCALLLASPEGPQNRLAIAKKFYEAIAQRKISLATPILANLRVPHGSLSSCFIIAIDDNLESIFGEITNTARISKNGGGVGVNVSRIRATGSWVMGKAKASGGIIPWIKLLNDTAIAVNQGGRRAGAVTVGVDIWHLDVPEFLEIQTENGDRRRKAYDIFPQLIIPDEFMRRVLAKEQWTLVDPYEVKTKLGIELAELWGEKFEAAYRQIEAELDNKITLYKKVNARELFKEIMRSQVETGMPYLAFKDTINRANPNKHEGYIPGVNLCVAPETLVLTSRGYFPIVDLASQKVSVWNGSEWSEVLIRQTGTNQKLLKVNFSNGESLECTYYHHFWIQNSYRSNPKKVEAKALKPGDKLIKYQLPIITSEDDVEFPYAYTSGFFSGDGSYSSNNYPELHLYGEKQKLLQHLEIRNKIWSNGSATHEQEVAAVYQDLNQKRIVCKLPLDIKPKFTVPLNGYTVNSRLEWLAGLLDADGSVYRNEDNESLSIASTNKNFLLKTRLMLQTLGVDSKVTIMSTQGYRQLPDGKGSLGDYYCQDTYRLMINSNGLYQLSKLGLKTNRLKWKSRLPQREASQFIRVESIEITSRIDNTYCFTEPKKHLGMFNGILTGQCCESFSNVKPGQEAHCCNLVSLNLANVEETELPNISQLAVRILDNTIEITTPPFSDSKTHNDKYRTIGVGCMGLADWLAKRHLTYENLAEISYLFEEIGYWCTHASMQLAQQRGAYPAFAGSEWSKGKLIGAKPLEWFLANARDKERWLTLAANIQTYGIRNSHITAIAPNTSSSLVQGCTASILPVYSKFFYDKWAKGTVPIAPPFLKDCFWYYHENKTLDQKKVVKAVATMQQWIDTGISMELLFNLNQGVYFPEEPERCLKAKDIFETLVMAWQEGCKAIYYIRTVQKDDFQESQDACSACAN
;
A
#
# COMPACT_ATOMS: atom_id res chain seq x y z
N MET A 1 9.05 24.57 -56.55
CA MET A 1 8.39 23.49 -57.31
C MET A 1 8.70 22.17 -56.61
N GLN A 2 7.84 21.74 -55.69
CA GLN A 2 7.83 20.42 -55.02
C GLN A 2 6.45 20.27 -54.35
N PRO A 3 5.85 19.07 -54.27
CA PRO A 3 4.41 18.94 -54.03
C PRO A 3 4.04 18.86 -52.54
N THR A 4 3.03 19.63 -52.14
CA THR A 4 2.33 19.50 -50.87
C THR A 4 1.52 18.19 -50.82
N LEU A 5 1.87 17.28 -49.92
CA LEU A 5 1.09 16.06 -49.66
C LEU A 5 -0.17 16.40 -48.84
N SER A 6 -1.30 16.59 -49.51
CA SER A 6 -2.59 16.80 -48.85
C SER A 6 -3.09 15.48 -48.23
N LEU A 7 -3.18 15.42 -46.90
CA LEU A 7 -3.93 14.37 -46.21
C LEU A 7 -5.43 14.51 -46.51
N LYS A 8 -5.90 13.76 -47.52
CA LYS A 8 -7.34 13.68 -47.84
C LYS A 8 -8.08 12.90 -46.75
N ALA A 9 -8.71 13.62 -45.82
CA ALA A 9 -9.72 13.04 -44.95
C ALA A 9 -10.80 12.36 -45.80
N THR A 10 -10.94 11.04 -45.66
CA THR A 10 -11.88 10.24 -46.45
C THR A 10 -13.16 10.03 -45.65
N PRO A 11 -14.34 10.50 -46.12
CA PRO A 11 -15.58 10.33 -45.36
C PRO A 11 -15.98 8.86 -45.20
N LEU A 12 -16.35 8.48 -43.98
CA LEU A 12 -16.86 7.15 -43.63
C LEU A 12 -18.19 6.86 -44.35
N SER A 13 -18.16 6.03 -45.40
CA SER A 13 -19.41 5.60 -46.06
C SER A 13 -19.41 4.22 -46.76
N LYS A 14 -18.27 3.52 -46.95
CA LYS A 14 -18.20 2.35 -47.86
C LYS A 14 -17.36 1.13 -47.44
N THR A 15 -16.95 0.97 -46.18
CA THR A 15 -16.03 -0.13 -45.76
C THR A 15 -16.43 -0.93 -44.52
N ASN A 16 -17.59 -0.67 -43.89
CA ASN A 16 -17.91 -1.18 -42.53
C ASN A 16 -19.22 -2.00 -42.42
N SER A 17 -19.74 -2.56 -43.51
CA SER A 17 -21.03 -3.31 -43.48
C SER A 17 -20.99 -4.61 -42.65
N ASP A 18 -19.82 -5.25 -42.56
CA ASP A 18 -19.71 -6.67 -42.19
C ASP A 18 -19.19 -6.91 -40.75
N ILE A 19 -18.98 -5.85 -39.96
CA ILE A 19 -18.49 -5.97 -38.57
C ILE A 19 -19.67 -6.22 -37.61
N GLN A 20 -19.81 -7.45 -37.14
CA GLN A 20 -20.66 -7.78 -35.99
C GLN A 20 -19.96 -7.42 -34.67
N VAL A 21 -20.75 -6.97 -33.69
CA VAL A 21 -20.34 -6.54 -32.36
C VAL A 21 -21.24 -7.24 -31.32
N ILE A 22 -20.65 -7.75 -30.24
CA ILE A 22 -21.38 -8.45 -29.18
C ILE A 22 -21.75 -7.48 -28.05
N ARG A 23 -23.04 -7.39 -27.73
CA ARG A 23 -23.57 -6.56 -26.64
C ARG A 23 -23.28 -7.16 -25.26
N ARG A 24 -23.51 -6.39 -24.19
CA ARG A 24 -23.24 -6.80 -22.80
C ARG A 24 -24.20 -7.89 -22.29
N ASP A 25 -25.37 -8.01 -22.93
CA ASP A 25 -26.35 -9.10 -22.78
C ASP A 25 -25.99 -10.36 -23.62
N GLY A 26 -24.86 -10.34 -24.35
CA GLY A 26 -24.42 -11.42 -25.24
C GLY A 26 -25.02 -11.39 -26.65
N SER A 27 -25.98 -10.51 -26.95
CA SER A 27 -26.64 -10.45 -28.26
C SER A 27 -25.76 -9.82 -29.35
N PRO A 28 -25.77 -10.34 -30.59
CA PRO A 28 -25.03 -9.77 -31.71
C PRO A 28 -25.73 -8.54 -32.30
N THR A 29 -24.96 -7.58 -32.82
CA THR A 29 -25.49 -6.40 -33.52
C THR A 29 -24.44 -5.80 -34.46
N SER A 30 -24.84 -5.24 -35.59
CA SER A 30 -23.89 -4.57 -36.50
C SER A 30 -23.22 -3.35 -35.86
N LEU A 31 -21.95 -3.11 -36.18
CA LEU A 31 -21.18 -1.95 -35.72
C LEU A 31 -21.88 -0.63 -36.09
N ASN A 32 -22.10 0.23 -35.09
CA ASN A 32 -22.69 1.56 -35.28
C ASN A 32 -21.70 2.63 -34.80
N VAL A 33 -20.98 3.24 -35.74
CA VAL A 33 -19.96 4.28 -35.45
C VAL A 33 -20.60 5.57 -34.92
N ALA A 34 -21.83 5.93 -35.31
CA ALA A 34 -22.50 7.11 -34.79
C ALA A 34 -22.74 7.01 -33.27
N LYS A 35 -23.12 5.82 -32.76
CA LYS A 35 -23.23 5.56 -31.31
C LYS A 35 -21.89 5.60 -30.57
N ILE A 36 -20.77 5.40 -31.27
CA ILE A 36 -19.42 5.56 -30.69
C ILE A 36 -19.09 7.05 -30.59
N ARG A 37 -19.32 7.82 -31.67
CA ARG A 37 -19.13 9.29 -31.69
C ARG A 37 -19.87 9.99 -30.57
N THR A 38 -21.18 9.75 -30.41
CA THR A 38 -21.97 10.37 -29.31
C THR A 38 -21.37 10.14 -27.91
N VAL A 39 -20.67 9.02 -27.68
CA VAL A 39 -20.00 8.72 -26.40
C VAL A 39 -18.65 9.43 -26.29
N VAL A 40 -17.90 9.51 -27.40
CA VAL A 40 -16.64 10.26 -27.51
C VAL A 40 -16.89 11.76 -27.32
N ASP A 41 -17.87 12.32 -28.02
CA ASP A 41 -18.30 13.72 -27.92
C ASP A 41 -18.77 14.06 -26.49
N TRP A 42 -19.59 13.19 -25.88
CA TRP A 42 -20.04 13.33 -24.49
C TRP A 42 -18.88 13.29 -23.49
N ALA A 43 -17.89 12.42 -23.69
CA ALA A 43 -16.73 12.32 -22.80
C ALA A 43 -15.78 13.52 -22.94
N CYS A 44 -15.61 14.04 -24.15
CA CYS A 44 -14.78 15.22 -24.44
C CYS A 44 -15.47 16.57 -24.15
N SER A 45 -16.80 16.58 -23.95
CA SER A 45 -17.57 17.81 -23.77
C SER A 45 -17.08 18.66 -22.60
N GLY A 46 -16.79 19.94 -22.84
CA GLY A 46 -16.25 20.86 -21.83
C GLY A 46 -14.82 20.54 -21.38
N LYS A 47 -14.02 19.93 -22.25
CA LYS A 47 -12.58 19.70 -22.06
C LYS A 47 -11.80 20.17 -23.29
N ASP A 48 -10.62 20.74 -23.09
CA ASP A 48 -9.78 21.26 -24.17
C ASP A 48 -8.94 20.11 -24.77
N VAL A 49 -9.64 19.25 -25.52
CA VAL A 49 -9.18 18.01 -26.14
C VAL A 49 -9.89 17.83 -27.49
N ASN A 50 -9.27 17.13 -28.46
CA ASN A 50 -9.85 16.94 -29.79
C ASN A 50 -10.55 15.56 -29.92
N PRO A 51 -11.91 15.49 -30.02
CA PRO A 51 -12.64 14.22 -30.12
C PRO A 51 -12.23 13.36 -31.33
N ILE A 52 -11.78 13.98 -32.42
CA ILE A 52 -11.37 13.31 -33.66
C ILE A 52 -10.10 12.48 -33.42
N THR A 53 -9.18 12.95 -32.57
CA THR A 53 -7.96 12.21 -32.19
C THR A 53 -8.32 10.89 -31.49
N LEU A 54 -9.31 10.93 -30.60
CA LEU A 54 -9.78 9.75 -29.87
C LEU A 54 -10.56 8.77 -30.78
N GLU A 55 -11.40 9.27 -31.70
CA GLU A 55 -12.04 8.42 -32.71
C GLU A 55 -11.00 7.73 -33.59
N ALA A 56 -10.02 8.47 -34.11
CA ALA A 56 -8.96 7.94 -34.97
C ALA A 56 -8.17 6.82 -34.27
N GLY A 57 -7.79 7.03 -33.00
CA GLY A 57 -7.11 6.01 -32.19
C GLY A 57 -7.91 4.70 -32.05
N LEU A 58 -9.24 4.78 -31.92
CA LEU A 58 -10.09 3.59 -31.86
C LEU A 58 -10.18 2.83 -33.20
N THR A 59 -10.18 3.53 -34.34
CA THR A 59 -10.40 2.88 -35.66
C THR A 59 -9.43 1.74 -35.96
N THR A 60 -8.20 1.81 -35.44
CA THR A 60 -7.16 0.78 -35.60
C THR A 60 -7.39 -0.48 -34.75
N ARG A 61 -8.36 -0.45 -33.81
CA ARG A 61 -8.57 -1.49 -32.77
C ARG A 61 -9.91 -2.23 -32.88
N LEU A 62 -10.65 -2.06 -33.98
CA LEU A 62 -11.95 -2.71 -34.22
C LEU A 62 -11.80 -4.00 -35.04
N ARG A 63 -12.56 -5.05 -34.68
CA ARG A 63 -12.56 -6.37 -35.35
C ARG A 63 -13.94 -7.02 -35.32
N HIS A 64 -14.24 -7.94 -36.23
CA HIS A 64 -15.48 -8.72 -36.19
C HIS A 64 -15.55 -9.56 -34.91
N GLY A 65 -16.72 -9.58 -34.26
CA GLY A 65 -16.94 -10.28 -32.99
C GLY A 65 -16.45 -9.53 -31.75
N VAL A 66 -15.96 -8.30 -31.88
CA VAL A 66 -15.55 -7.47 -30.73
C VAL A 66 -16.74 -7.18 -29.80
N THR A 67 -16.51 -7.19 -28.49
CA THR A 67 -17.55 -6.85 -27.51
C THR A 67 -17.71 -5.34 -27.32
N THR A 68 -18.92 -4.92 -26.96
CA THR A 68 -19.22 -3.55 -26.49
C THR A 68 -18.54 -3.18 -25.16
N ARG A 69 -17.87 -4.14 -24.49
CA ARG A 69 -16.94 -3.86 -23.38
C ARG A 69 -15.55 -3.53 -23.90
N GLU A 70 -14.99 -4.33 -24.80
CA GLU A 70 -13.69 -4.05 -25.44
C GLU A 70 -13.67 -2.72 -26.20
N ILE A 71 -14.76 -2.33 -26.88
CA ILE A 71 -14.85 -1.00 -27.51
C ILE A 71 -14.71 0.13 -26.47
N GLN A 72 -15.31 -0.05 -25.29
CA GLN A 72 -15.26 0.94 -24.20
C GLN A 72 -13.87 0.95 -23.53
N ASP A 73 -13.30 -0.22 -23.24
CA ASP A 73 -11.96 -0.36 -22.67
C ASP A 73 -10.87 0.15 -23.65
N ASN A 74 -11.05 -0.03 -24.97
CA ASN A 74 -10.16 0.56 -25.99
C ASN A 74 -10.23 2.09 -26.01
N LEU A 75 -11.42 2.70 -25.92
CA LEU A 75 -11.57 4.15 -25.82
C LEU A 75 -10.90 4.72 -24.58
N ILE A 76 -11.05 4.05 -23.42
CA ILE A 76 -10.38 4.42 -22.18
C ILE A 76 -8.86 4.40 -22.38
N ASN A 77 -8.30 3.32 -22.95
CA ASN A 77 -6.86 3.20 -23.18
C ASN A 77 -6.34 4.27 -24.15
N CYS A 78 -7.02 4.52 -25.27
CA CYS A 78 -6.63 5.59 -26.21
C CYS A 78 -6.64 6.98 -25.55
N ALA A 79 -7.57 7.28 -24.64
CA ALA A 79 -7.54 8.53 -23.88
C ALA A 79 -6.35 8.58 -22.91
N LEU A 80 -6.06 7.50 -22.18
CA LEU A 80 -4.90 7.42 -21.27
C LEU A 80 -3.54 7.53 -21.99
N GLU A 81 -3.46 7.05 -23.23
CA GLU A 81 -2.28 7.17 -24.10
C GLU A 81 -2.04 8.61 -24.59
N LEU A 82 -3.07 9.47 -24.64
CA LEU A 82 -2.99 10.88 -25.05
C LEU A 82 -2.65 11.84 -23.89
N CYS A 83 -2.75 11.39 -22.64
CA CYS A 83 -2.46 12.22 -21.48
C CYS A 83 -0.98 12.61 -21.37
N SER A 84 -0.71 13.90 -21.25
CA SER A 84 0.64 14.47 -21.10
C SER A 84 0.65 15.62 -20.09
N PRO A 85 1.83 16.15 -19.67
CA PRO A 85 1.89 17.34 -18.82
C PRO A 85 1.23 18.58 -19.43
N THR A 86 1.16 18.67 -20.75
CA THR A 86 0.52 19.76 -21.52
C THR A 86 -0.96 19.49 -21.83
N GLU A 87 -1.35 18.22 -21.96
CA GLU A 87 -2.75 17.78 -22.13
C GLU A 87 -3.17 16.81 -21.00
N PRO A 88 -3.26 17.27 -19.74
CA PRO A 88 -3.70 16.42 -18.62
C PRO A 88 -5.21 16.15 -18.62
N GLU A 89 -5.99 16.91 -19.39
CA GLU A 89 -7.45 16.84 -19.45
C GLU A 89 -7.99 15.48 -19.95
N TRP A 90 -7.20 14.76 -20.76
CA TRP A 90 -7.49 13.40 -21.22
C TRP A 90 -7.73 12.40 -20.07
N CYS A 91 -7.16 12.65 -18.87
CA CYS A 91 -7.43 11.85 -17.66
C CYS A 91 -8.92 11.87 -17.26
N TYR A 92 -9.62 12.99 -17.48
CA TYR A 92 -11.06 13.11 -17.23
C TYR A 92 -11.89 12.46 -18.33
N VAL A 93 -11.44 12.51 -19.59
CA VAL A 93 -12.08 11.79 -20.70
C VAL A 93 -12.08 10.28 -20.42
N ALA A 94 -10.95 9.73 -20.00
CA ALA A 94 -10.83 8.33 -19.57
C ALA A 94 -11.72 7.99 -18.35
N GLY A 95 -11.79 8.88 -17.35
CA GLY A 95 -12.68 8.72 -16.18
C GLY A 95 -14.16 8.68 -16.55
N ARG A 96 -14.63 9.63 -17.37
CA ARG A 96 -15.98 9.68 -17.94
C ARG A 96 -16.33 8.41 -18.71
N LEU A 97 -15.41 7.91 -19.54
CA LEU A 97 -15.59 6.67 -20.30
C LEU A 97 -15.68 5.42 -19.41
N HIS A 98 -15.02 5.41 -18.24
CA HIS A 98 -15.16 4.36 -17.23
C HIS A 98 -16.51 4.42 -16.50
N ILE A 99 -16.95 5.62 -16.10
CA ILE A 99 -18.29 5.86 -15.53
C ILE A 99 -19.41 5.44 -16.48
N TRP A 100 -19.30 5.80 -17.76
CA TRP A 100 -20.24 5.36 -18.80
C TRP A 100 -20.25 3.83 -19.00
N SER A 101 -19.14 3.16 -18.66
CA SER A 101 -19.07 1.70 -18.59
C SER A 101 -19.83 1.16 -17.38
N LEU A 102 -19.70 1.76 -16.20
CA LEU A 102 -20.47 1.40 -15.01
C LEU A 102 -21.98 1.54 -15.24
N TRP A 103 -22.44 2.71 -15.72
CA TRP A 103 -23.85 2.98 -15.98
C TRP A 103 -24.50 1.90 -16.87
N LYS A 104 -23.79 1.46 -17.92
CA LYS A 104 -24.23 0.37 -18.80
C LYS A 104 -24.29 -1.00 -18.12
N ASP A 105 -23.35 -1.32 -17.22
CA ASP A 105 -23.38 -2.58 -16.48
C ASP A 105 -24.54 -2.61 -15.49
N THR A 106 -24.76 -1.53 -14.77
CA THR A 106 -25.91 -1.41 -13.85
C THR A 106 -27.24 -1.53 -14.60
N ILE A 107 -27.42 -0.86 -15.74
CA ILE A 107 -28.64 -0.97 -16.56
C ILE A 107 -28.89 -2.43 -17.01
N VAL A 108 -27.84 -3.18 -17.34
CA VAL A 108 -27.98 -4.61 -17.71
C VAL A 108 -28.28 -5.49 -16.49
N SER A 109 -27.73 -5.17 -15.32
CA SER A 109 -27.93 -5.94 -14.08
C SER A 109 -29.31 -5.73 -13.45
N ARG A 110 -29.73 -4.47 -13.24
CA ARG A 110 -31.01 -4.15 -12.58
C ARG A 110 -32.18 -3.84 -13.54
N GLY A 111 -31.92 -3.72 -14.84
CA GLY A 111 -32.90 -3.37 -15.87
C GLY A 111 -33.19 -1.86 -16.02
N TYR A 112 -32.60 -1.00 -15.20
CA TYR A 112 -32.76 0.46 -15.22
C TYR A 112 -31.49 1.19 -14.73
N GLY A 113 -31.38 2.49 -15.01
CA GLY A 113 -30.27 3.33 -14.57
C GLY A 113 -30.61 4.13 -13.32
N TYR A 114 -30.21 5.40 -13.30
CA TYR A 114 -30.79 6.40 -12.39
C TYR A 114 -32.29 6.60 -12.69
N GLY A 115 -33.03 7.16 -11.71
CA GLY A 115 -34.44 7.58 -11.86
C GLY A 115 -35.45 6.76 -11.06
N ASN A 116 -35.07 5.64 -10.44
CA ASN A 116 -35.93 4.90 -9.51
C ASN A 116 -35.17 4.52 -8.23
N TYR A 117 -34.93 5.54 -7.40
CA TYR A 117 -34.19 5.38 -6.13
C TYR A 117 -34.92 4.54 -5.07
N PRO A 118 -36.25 4.64 -4.86
CA PRO A 118 -36.95 3.76 -3.91
C PRO A 118 -36.80 2.27 -4.26
N ALA A 119 -36.94 1.89 -5.53
CA ALA A 119 -36.70 0.51 -5.96
C ALA A 119 -35.23 0.08 -5.79
N THR A 120 -34.28 1.01 -5.90
CA THR A 120 -32.85 0.74 -5.65
C THR A 120 -32.61 0.49 -4.16
N VAL A 121 -33.12 1.35 -3.27
CA VAL A 121 -33.04 1.17 -1.81
C VAL A 121 -33.67 -0.16 -1.40
N LYS A 122 -34.88 -0.46 -1.89
CA LYS A 122 -35.57 -1.72 -1.61
C LYS A 122 -34.76 -2.94 -2.07
N LEU A 123 -34.28 -2.95 -3.31
CA LEU A 123 -33.43 -4.02 -3.85
C LEU A 123 -32.16 -4.24 -2.99
N GLN A 124 -31.53 -3.15 -2.53
CA GLN A 124 -30.31 -3.24 -1.72
C GLN A 124 -30.58 -3.73 -0.29
N VAL A 125 -31.71 -3.37 0.32
CA VAL A 125 -32.09 -3.87 1.66
C VAL A 125 -32.56 -5.32 1.58
N GLU A 126 -33.37 -5.70 0.58
CA GLU A 126 -33.80 -7.09 0.34
C GLU A 126 -32.61 -8.02 0.06
N ALA A 127 -31.54 -7.52 -0.59
CA ALA A 127 -30.29 -8.24 -0.77
C ALA A 127 -29.35 -8.25 0.46
N ASN A 128 -29.77 -7.66 1.60
CA ASN A 128 -28.96 -7.44 2.81
C ASN A 128 -27.61 -6.74 2.52
N ARG A 129 -27.60 -5.85 1.52
CA ARG A 129 -26.46 -5.01 1.14
C ARG A 129 -26.57 -3.61 1.77
N TYR A 130 -27.79 -3.10 1.91
CA TYR A 130 -28.10 -1.87 2.66
C TYR A 130 -28.53 -2.15 4.10
N ASP A 131 -28.11 -1.29 5.04
CA ASP A 131 -28.60 -1.29 6.42
C ASP A 131 -30.09 -0.90 6.47
N PRO A 132 -30.97 -1.70 7.12
CA PRO A 132 -32.41 -1.43 7.19
C PRO A 132 -32.80 -0.07 7.80
N THR A 133 -31.90 0.62 8.49
CA THR A 133 -32.11 1.99 9.01
C THR A 133 -32.48 2.99 7.91
N ILE A 134 -32.15 2.71 6.63
CA ILE A 134 -32.61 3.54 5.51
C ILE A 134 -34.14 3.57 5.34
N LEU A 135 -34.86 2.54 5.82
CA LEU A 135 -36.33 2.46 5.81
C LEU A 135 -37.01 3.37 6.85
N LEU A 136 -36.24 4.16 7.59
CA LEU A 136 -36.69 5.30 8.39
C LEU A 136 -37.31 6.43 7.53
N TYR A 137 -37.05 6.41 6.22
CA TYR A 137 -37.64 7.29 5.21
C TYR A 137 -38.76 6.54 4.45
N SER A 138 -39.91 7.18 4.22
CA SER A 138 -40.98 6.60 3.41
C SER A 138 -40.61 6.49 1.93
N ASP A 139 -41.32 5.67 1.14
CA ASP A 139 -41.14 5.62 -0.33
C ASP A 139 -41.33 7.01 -0.99
N GLU A 140 -42.15 7.89 -0.40
CA GLU A 140 -42.38 9.26 -0.86
C GLU A 140 -41.19 10.18 -0.53
N GLU A 141 -40.59 10.05 0.67
CA GLU A 141 -39.35 10.74 1.03
C GLU A 141 -38.18 10.25 0.19
N LEU A 142 -38.10 8.93 -0.08
CA LEU A 142 -37.08 8.34 -0.94
C LEU A 142 -37.27 8.77 -2.41
N ALA A 143 -38.50 8.87 -2.91
CA ALA A 143 -38.76 9.42 -4.24
C ALA A 143 -38.36 10.91 -4.31
N THR A 144 -38.68 11.67 -3.26
CA THR A 144 -38.28 13.08 -3.14
C THR A 144 -36.76 13.24 -3.09
N ALA A 145 -36.05 12.43 -2.31
CA ALA A 145 -34.59 12.42 -2.25
C ALA A 145 -33.97 11.99 -3.60
N GLY A 146 -34.55 10.98 -4.25
CA GLY A 146 -34.16 10.50 -5.57
C GLY A 146 -34.28 11.57 -6.66
N SER A 147 -35.18 12.54 -6.51
CA SER A 147 -35.31 13.68 -7.44
C SER A 147 -34.11 14.64 -7.43
N TRP A 148 -33.24 14.57 -6.40
CA TRP A 148 -32.03 15.41 -6.33
C TRP A 148 -30.82 14.77 -7.03
N LEU A 149 -30.88 13.47 -7.35
CA LEU A 149 -29.76 12.74 -7.96
C LEU A 149 -29.35 13.41 -9.27
N ASN A 150 -28.10 13.88 -9.33
CA ASN A 150 -27.56 14.56 -10.52
C ASN A 150 -26.45 13.72 -11.18
N PRO A 151 -26.75 12.96 -12.25
CA PRO A 151 -25.77 12.15 -12.96
C PRO A 151 -24.63 12.95 -13.61
N GLU A 152 -24.80 14.26 -13.80
CA GLU A 152 -23.76 15.12 -14.38
C GLU A 152 -22.51 15.20 -13.48
N TRP A 153 -22.65 15.09 -12.15
CA TRP A 153 -21.53 15.08 -11.22
C TRP A 153 -20.64 13.82 -11.33
N ASP A 154 -21.11 12.75 -12.00
CA ASP A 154 -20.24 11.61 -12.31
C ASP A 154 -19.21 11.95 -13.42
N LYS A 155 -19.35 13.10 -14.11
CA LYS A 155 -18.41 13.52 -15.16
C LYS A 155 -17.11 14.12 -14.65
N ASP A 156 -17.02 14.41 -13.35
CA ASP A 156 -15.91 15.20 -12.79
C ASP A 156 -14.77 14.33 -12.22
N TYR A 157 -14.92 13.00 -12.26
CA TYR A 157 -13.86 12.05 -11.92
C TYR A 157 -12.83 11.95 -13.05
N ASP A 158 -11.55 11.99 -12.66
CA ASP A 158 -10.48 11.46 -13.50
C ASP A 158 -10.51 9.92 -13.49
N TYR A 159 -9.70 9.28 -14.33
CA TYR A 159 -9.63 7.82 -14.37
C TYR A 159 -9.19 7.19 -13.04
N ALA A 160 -8.28 7.82 -12.30
CA ALA A 160 -7.85 7.29 -11.00
C ALA A 160 -9.01 7.28 -9.99
N GLY A 161 -9.71 8.41 -9.84
CA GLY A 161 -10.85 8.53 -8.94
C GLY A 161 -12.00 7.61 -9.33
N ALA A 162 -12.36 7.55 -10.62
CA ALA A 162 -13.46 6.72 -11.11
C ALA A 162 -13.21 5.22 -10.85
N VAL A 163 -11.99 4.73 -11.10
CA VAL A 163 -11.63 3.32 -10.87
C VAL A 163 -11.55 2.99 -9.37
N LEU A 164 -11.06 3.91 -8.52
CA LEU A 164 -11.03 3.70 -7.07
C LEU A 164 -12.43 3.70 -6.44
N LEU A 165 -13.29 4.64 -6.84
CA LEU A 165 -14.68 4.73 -6.38
C LEU A 165 -15.43 3.42 -6.69
N THR A 166 -15.44 3.01 -7.95
CA THR A 166 -16.16 1.82 -8.44
C THR A 166 -15.63 0.49 -7.90
N ARG A 167 -14.34 0.40 -7.51
CA ARG A 167 -13.74 -0.85 -7.00
C ARG A 167 -13.68 -1.00 -5.48
N ARG A 168 -13.67 0.11 -4.73
CA ARG A 168 -13.45 0.09 -3.27
C ARG A 168 -14.65 0.53 -2.44
N TYR A 169 -15.53 1.34 -3.01
CA TYR A 169 -16.55 2.06 -2.25
C TYR A 169 -17.98 1.76 -2.69
N LEU A 170 -18.22 1.51 -3.98
CA LEU A 170 -19.54 1.10 -4.45
C LEU A 170 -19.83 -0.37 -4.11
N LEU A 171 -21.08 -0.65 -3.73
CA LEU A 171 -21.63 -1.99 -3.62
C LEU A 171 -22.04 -2.52 -5.01
N ALA A 172 -22.37 -3.81 -5.08
CA ALA A 172 -22.92 -4.38 -6.30
C ALA A 172 -24.30 -3.77 -6.61
N ASP A 173 -24.56 -3.49 -7.90
CA ASP A 173 -25.77 -2.84 -8.42
C ASP A 173 -26.04 -1.43 -7.84
N GLU A 174 -24.98 -0.68 -7.52
CA GLU A 174 -25.04 0.69 -6.99
C GLU A 174 -24.34 1.69 -7.94
N LEU A 175 -24.86 2.91 -8.04
CA LEU A 175 -24.23 4.02 -8.78
C LEU A 175 -23.70 5.10 -7.82
N PRO A 176 -22.70 5.93 -8.23
CA PRO A 176 -22.06 6.91 -7.35
C PRO A 176 -23.02 7.83 -6.62
N GLN A 177 -23.96 8.45 -7.34
CA GLN A 177 -24.91 9.41 -6.74
C GLN A 177 -25.87 8.73 -5.76
N GLU A 178 -26.23 7.47 -6.00
CA GLU A 178 -27.06 6.68 -5.08
C GLU A 178 -26.31 6.38 -3.80
N ALA A 179 -25.04 5.96 -3.88
CA ALA A 179 -24.17 5.72 -2.73
C ALA A 179 -24.03 6.98 -1.85
N PHE A 180 -23.76 8.14 -2.46
CA PHE A 180 -23.65 9.41 -1.74
C PHE A 180 -24.98 9.86 -1.14
N LEU A 181 -26.10 9.68 -1.84
CA LEU A 181 -27.43 10.02 -1.33
C LEU A 181 -27.83 9.12 -0.16
N THR A 182 -27.59 7.81 -0.24
CA THR A 182 -27.82 6.87 0.87
C THR A 182 -26.97 7.24 2.08
N CYS A 183 -25.67 7.54 1.90
CA CYS A 183 -24.83 8.03 2.99
C CYS A 183 -25.35 9.35 3.58
N ALA A 184 -25.79 10.31 2.77
CA ALA A 184 -26.33 11.58 3.23
C ALA A 184 -27.65 11.44 4.03
N LEU A 185 -28.55 10.56 3.59
CA LEU A 185 -29.80 10.22 4.30
C LEU A 185 -29.53 9.53 5.64
N LEU A 186 -28.57 8.60 5.70
CA LEU A 186 -28.18 7.94 6.95
C LEU A 186 -27.46 8.91 7.91
N LEU A 187 -26.59 9.79 7.41
CA LEU A 187 -25.97 10.87 8.19
C LEU A 187 -27.00 11.88 8.73
N ALA A 188 -28.14 12.06 8.05
CA ALA A 188 -29.23 12.91 8.51
C ALA A 188 -30.24 12.20 9.43
N SER A 189 -30.14 10.88 9.63
CA SER A 189 -31.08 10.13 10.46
C SER A 189 -31.24 10.61 11.92
N PRO A 190 -30.23 11.22 12.60
CA PRO A 190 -30.39 11.79 13.94
C PRO A 190 -31.13 13.15 13.97
N GLU A 191 -31.50 13.72 12.82
CA GLU A 191 -32.21 15.00 12.75
C GLU A 191 -33.72 14.82 12.95
N GLY A 192 -34.37 15.82 13.57
CA GLY A 192 -35.83 15.84 13.72
C GLY A 192 -36.53 15.74 12.36
N PRO A 193 -37.60 14.91 12.20
CA PRO A 193 -38.21 14.60 10.91
C PRO A 193 -38.55 15.82 10.04
N GLN A 194 -38.99 16.91 10.67
CA GLN A 194 -39.33 18.18 10.01
C GLN A 194 -38.17 18.85 9.25
N ASN A 195 -36.92 18.59 9.66
CA ASN A 195 -35.71 19.16 9.05
C ASN A 195 -34.81 18.09 8.39
N ARG A 196 -35.00 16.82 8.76
CA ARG A 196 -34.20 15.66 8.33
C ARG A 196 -33.92 15.64 6.83
N LEU A 197 -34.97 15.69 6.01
CA LEU A 197 -34.85 15.60 4.55
C LEU A 197 -34.12 16.84 3.96
N ALA A 198 -34.33 18.03 4.51
CA ALA A 198 -33.65 19.26 4.08
C ALA A 198 -32.16 19.27 4.46
N ILE A 199 -31.78 18.64 5.57
CA ILE A 199 -30.38 18.47 5.98
C ILE A 199 -29.70 17.38 5.16
N ALA A 200 -30.39 16.26 4.90
CA ALA A 200 -29.92 15.20 4.00
C ALA A 200 -29.58 15.74 2.60
N LYS A 201 -30.41 16.65 2.06
CA LYS A 201 -30.12 17.32 0.77
C LYS A 201 -28.79 18.08 0.81
N LYS A 202 -28.57 18.92 1.83
CA LYS A 202 -27.32 19.68 1.98
C LYS A 202 -26.08 18.79 2.14
N PHE A 203 -26.21 17.69 2.87
CA PHE A 203 -25.15 16.69 2.97
C PHE A 203 -24.87 16.03 1.62
N TYR A 204 -25.91 15.59 0.89
CA TYR A 204 -25.76 15.00 -0.44
C TYR A 204 -25.08 15.98 -1.41
N GLU A 205 -25.53 17.23 -1.50
CA GLU A 205 -24.95 18.25 -2.37
C GLU A 205 -23.46 18.49 -2.05
N ALA A 206 -23.08 18.59 -0.77
CA ALA A 206 -21.69 18.82 -0.37
C ALA A 206 -20.77 17.59 -0.58
N ILE A 207 -21.29 16.37 -0.43
CA ILE A 207 -20.54 15.13 -0.64
C ILE A 207 -20.40 14.85 -2.15
N ALA A 208 -21.49 14.96 -2.91
CA ALA A 208 -21.55 14.62 -4.33
C ALA A 208 -20.82 15.63 -5.24
N GLN A 209 -20.85 16.92 -4.88
CA GLN A 209 -19.98 17.94 -5.50
C GLN A 209 -18.51 17.83 -5.05
N ARG A 210 -18.15 16.79 -4.27
CA ARG A 210 -16.79 16.51 -3.80
C ARG A 210 -16.17 17.68 -3.04
N LYS A 211 -16.97 18.37 -2.23
CA LYS A 211 -16.56 19.47 -1.34
C LYS A 211 -16.24 18.95 0.07
N ILE A 212 -16.95 17.91 0.51
CA ILE A 212 -16.67 17.15 1.73
C ILE A 212 -16.35 15.69 1.38
N SER A 213 -15.12 15.26 1.64
CA SER A 213 -14.77 13.84 1.62
C SER A 213 -15.16 13.19 2.94
N LEU A 214 -16.05 12.20 2.87
CA LEU A 214 -16.20 11.23 3.95
C LEU A 214 -14.90 10.41 4.12
N ALA A 215 -14.59 9.97 5.35
CA ALA A 215 -13.51 9.02 5.58
C ALA A 215 -13.88 7.61 5.06
N THR A 216 -12.86 6.80 4.76
CA THR A 216 -13.05 5.47 4.15
C THR A 216 -14.05 4.56 4.88
N PRO A 217 -14.03 4.43 6.22
CA PRO A 217 -15.02 3.59 6.91
C PRO A 217 -16.45 4.14 6.80
N ILE A 218 -16.65 5.46 6.79
CA ILE A 218 -17.98 6.05 6.59
C ILE A 218 -18.45 5.78 5.15
N LEU A 219 -17.62 6.05 4.13
CA LEU A 219 -18.01 5.86 2.73
C LEU A 219 -18.13 4.39 2.31
N ALA A 220 -17.46 3.45 2.99
CA ALA A 220 -17.57 2.02 2.70
C ALA A 220 -18.64 1.30 3.56
N ASN A 221 -18.78 1.67 4.84
CA ASN A 221 -19.51 0.87 5.81
C ASN A 221 -20.82 1.52 6.32
N LEU A 222 -21.04 2.84 6.18
CA LEU A 222 -22.22 3.51 6.76
C LEU A 222 -23.55 2.92 6.31
N ARG A 223 -23.64 2.51 5.04
CA ARG A 223 -24.84 1.89 4.48
C ARG A 223 -24.82 0.37 4.51
N VAL A 224 -23.85 -0.27 5.18
CA VAL A 224 -23.73 -1.73 5.26
C VAL A 224 -24.17 -2.19 6.67
N PRO A 225 -25.00 -3.25 6.80
CA PRO A 225 -25.46 -3.74 8.10
C PRO A 225 -24.32 -3.96 9.10
N HIS A 226 -24.45 -3.35 10.29
CA HIS A 226 -23.46 -3.38 11.38
C HIS A 226 -22.05 -2.84 11.01
N GLY A 227 -21.97 -1.95 10.02
CA GLY A 227 -20.72 -1.33 9.58
C GLY A 227 -20.04 -0.46 10.65
N SER A 228 -18.72 -0.60 10.83
CA SER A 228 -17.94 0.26 11.73
C SER A 228 -17.50 1.54 11.02
N LEU A 229 -17.81 2.71 11.61
CA LEU A 229 -17.57 4.04 11.02
C LEU A 229 -16.25 4.68 11.49
N SER A 230 -15.65 4.11 12.53
CA SER A 230 -14.44 4.59 13.20
C SER A 230 -13.17 4.23 12.42
N SER A 231 -12.21 5.16 12.32
CA SER A 231 -10.98 4.95 11.54
C SER A 231 -9.78 4.45 12.35
N CYS A 232 -9.52 5.10 13.49
CA CYS A 232 -8.36 4.85 14.35
C CYS A 232 -8.77 5.01 15.82
N PHE A 233 -7.99 4.45 16.74
CA PHE A 233 -8.24 4.48 18.18
C PHE A 233 -6.98 4.72 18.99
N ILE A 234 -7.11 5.13 20.25
CA ILE A 234 -6.01 5.05 21.22
C ILE A 234 -6.47 4.49 22.56
N ILE A 235 -5.58 3.71 23.14
CA ILE A 235 -5.60 3.24 24.52
C ILE A 235 -4.25 3.53 25.20
N ALA A 236 -4.22 3.46 26.53
CA ALA A 236 -3.00 3.58 27.31
C ALA A 236 -3.02 2.52 28.41
N ILE A 237 -1.86 1.94 28.71
CA ILE A 237 -1.72 0.86 29.68
C ILE A 237 -1.26 1.43 31.03
N ASP A 238 -1.75 0.86 32.14
CA ASP A 238 -1.25 1.09 33.49
C ASP A 238 -0.46 -0.14 34.02
N ASP A 239 0.35 0.05 35.05
CA ASP A 239 1.38 -0.89 35.52
C ASP A 239 0.84 -2.06 36.38
N ASN A 240 -0.25 -2.69 35.90
CA ASN A 240 -0.91 -3.86 36.49
C ASN A 240 -1.37 -4.85 35.40
N LEU A 241 -1.48 -6.14 35.74
CA LEU A 241 -1.74 -7.21 34.75
C LEU A 241 -3.15 -7.10 34.14
N GLU A 242 -4.11 -6.62 34.93
CA GLU A 242 -5.51 -6.43 34.57
C GLU A 242 -5.64 -5.38 33.45
N SER A 243 -4.95 -4.25 33.58
CA SER A 243 -4.86 -3.22 32.54
C SER A 243 -4.07 -3.71 31.32
N ILE A 244 -2.92 -4.36 31.52
CA ILE A 244 -2.09 -4.90 30.43
C ILE A 244 -2.89 -5.84 29.53
N PHE A 245 -3.53 -6.88 30.10
CA PHE A 245 -4.32 -7.83 29.32
C PHE A 245 -5.68 -7.27 28.88
N GLY A 246 -6.27 -6.33 29.61
CA GLY A 246 -7.46 -5.59 29.21
C GLY A 246 -7.24 -4.77 27.93
N GLU A 247 -6.16 -4.00 27.86
CA GLU A 247 -5.85 -3.14 26.71
C GLU A 247 -5.27 -3.92 25.52
N ILE A 248 -4.61 -5.06 25.76
CA ILE A 248 -4.36 -6.06 24.71
C ILE A 248 -5.68 -6.60 24.14
N THR A 249 -6.69 -6.86 24.99
CA THR A 249 -8.02 -7.31 24.53
C THR A 249 -8.77 -6.20 23.79
N ASN A 250 -8.64 -4.93 24.18
CA ASN A 250 -9.19 -3.79 23.43
C ASN A 250 -8.47 -3.60 22.08
N THR A 251 -7.14 -3.75 22.03
CA THR A 251 -6.34 -3.79 20.79
C THR A 251 -6.87 -4.85 19.81
N ALA A 252 -7.19 -6.04 20.31
CA ALA A 252 -7.83 -7.11 19.54
C ALA A 252 -9.23 -6.72 19.04
N ARG A 253 -10.10 -6.15 19.89
CA ARG A 253 -11.46 -5.69 19.51
C ARG A 253 -11.42 -4.61 18.41
N ILE A 254 -10.49 -3.66 18.51
CA ILE A 254 -10.26 -2.63 17.48
C ILE A 254 -9.80 -3.29 16.17
N SER A 255 -8.79 -4.16 16.25
CA SER A 255 -8.20 -4.88 15.11
C SER A 255 -9.14 -5.92 14.48
N LYS A 256 -10.28 -6.22 15.10
CA LYS A 256 -11.36 -7.04 14.53
C LYS A 256 -12.25 -6.23 13.58
N ASN A 257 -12.44 -4.93 13.82
CA ASN A 257 -13.57 -4.17 13.24
C ASN A 257 -13.19 -3.16 12.15
N GLY A 258 -11.90 -2.91 11.91
CA GLY A 258 -11.46 -1.97 10.86
C GLY A 258 -10.26 -1.11 11.27
N GLY A 259 -10.19 -0.79 12.55
CA GLY A 259 -9.32 0.27 13.09
C GLY A 259 -7.86 -0.13 13.20
N GLY A 260 -7.00 0.89 13.11
CA GLY A 260 -5.68 0.85 13.72
C GLY A 260 -5.69 1.48 15.12
N VAL A 261 -4.62 1.27 15.89
CA VAL A 261 -4.55 1.73 17.29
C VAL A 261 -3.17 2.23 17.72
N GLY A 262 -3.15 3.37 18.40
CA GLY A 262 -2.03 3.80 19.22
C GLY A 262 -2.13 3.31 20.66
N VAL A 263 -1.02 2.86 21.22
CA VAL A 263 -0.94 2.31 22.58
C VAL A 263 0.20 2.98 23.34
N ASN A 264 -0.10 3.76 24.39
CA ASN A 264 0.95 4.28 25.27
C ASN A 264 1.28 3.23 26.36
N VAL A 265 2.57 2.95 26.55
CA VAL A 265 3.07 1.96 27.53
C VAL A 265 3.97 2.59 28.61
N SER A 266 4.08 3.92 28.66
CA SER A 266 5.07 4.66 29.45
C SER A 266 4.89 4.59 30.97
N ARG A 267 3.72 4.14 31.45
CA ARG A 267 3.50 3.84 32.88
C ARG A 267 4.13 2.53 33.33
N ILE A 268 4.31 1.56 32.41
CA ILE A 268 4.77 0.21 32.76
C ILE A 268 6.22 0.27 33.25
N ARG A 269 6.50 -0.44 34.35
CA ARG A 269 7.80 -0.44 35.02
C ARG A 269 8.94 -0.97 34.16
N ALA A 270 10.08 -0.29 34.23
CA ALA A 270 11.24 -0.53 33.37
C ALA A 270 12.00 -1.83 33.69
N THR A 271 12.94 -2.19 32.82
CA THR A 271 13.81 -3.37 33.00
C THR A 271 14.61 -3.25 34.31
N GLY A 272 14.57 -4.30 35.13
CA GLY A 272 15.23 -4.31 36.43
C GLY A 272 14.42 -3.70 37.58
N SER A 273 13.19 -3.23 37.35
CA SER A 273 12.30 -2.75 38.42
C SER A 273 11.85 -3.90 39.36
N TRP A 274 11.24 -3.52 40.48
CA TRP A 274 10.76 -4.44 41.53
C TRP A 274 9.46 -5.15 41.12
N VAL A 275 9.35 -6.43 41.49
CA VAL A 275 8.13 -7.24 41.36
C VAL A 275 7.96 -8.11 42.61
N MET A 276 6.78 -8.08 43.24
CA MET A 276 6.43 -8.92 44.40
C MET A 276 7.52 -9.01 45.50
N GLY A 277 8.06 -7.86 45.92
CA GLY A 277 9.10 -7.80 46.95
C GLY A 277 10.50 -8.26 46.51
N LYS A 278 10.75 -8.45 45.21
CA LYS A 278 12.06 -8.77 44.64
C LYS A 278 12.55 -7.64 43.74
N ALA A 279 13.75 -7.13 44.01
CA ALA A 279 14.45 -6.20 43.12
C ALA A 279 14.92 -6.91 41.84
N LYS A 280 15.20 -6.14 40.77
CA LYS A 280 15.80 -6.66 39.52
C LYS A 280 14.99 -7.78 38.85
N ALA A 281 13.65 -7.67 38.94
CA ALA A 281 12.72 -8.72 38.54
C ALA A 281 11.87 -8.38 37.30
N SER A 282 11.66 -7.10 36.98
CA SER A 282 10.93 -6.70 35.76
C SER A 282 11.75 -6.92 34.50
N GLY A 283 11.10 -7.43 33.44
CA GLY A 283 11.65 -7.53 32.08
C GLY A 283 11.52 -6.25 31.24
N GLY A 284 10.93 -5.19 31.79
CA GLY A 284 10.69 -3.91 31.12
C GLY A 284 9.46 -3.86 30.23
N ILE A 285 9.35 -2.82 29.41
CA ILE A 285 8.21 -2.62 28.50
C ILE A 285 8.23 -3.57 27.29
N ILE A 286 9.42 -4.00 26.85
CA ILE A 286 9.62 -4.73 25.59
C ILE A 286 8.82 -6.05 25.49
N PRO A 287 8.72 -6.90 26.54
CA PRO A 287 7.87 -8.10 26.50
C PRO A 287 6.37 -7.80 26.32
N TRP A 288 5.88 -6.70 26.87
CA TRP A 288 4.46 -6.30 26.73
C TRP A 288 4.18 -5.71 25.34
N ILE A 289 5.13 -4.94 24.80
CA ILE A 289 5.14 -4.51 23.39
C ILE A 289 5.11 -5.72 22.46
N LYS A 290 5.78 -6.82 22.84
CA LYS A 290 5.72 -8.08 22.09
C LYS A 290 4.36 -8.76 22.13
N LEU A 291 3.60 -8.69 23.23
CA LEU A 291 2.21 -9.15 23.23
C LEU A 291 1.32 -8.29 22.33
N LEU A 292 1.55 -6.97 22.25
CA LEU A 292 0.84 -6.10 21.30
C LEU A 292 1.21 -6.44 19.85
N ASN A 293 2.48 -6.72 19.55
CA ASN A 293 2.96 -7.22 18.26
C ASN A 293 2.19 -8.48 17.86
N ASP A 294 2.15 -9.46 18.77
CA ASP A 294 1.59 -10.77 18.49
C ASP A 294 0.03 -10.74 18.51
N THR A 295 -0.57 -9.69 19.07
CA THR A 295 -2.02 -9.41 19.02
C THR A 295 -2.44 -8.72 17.71
N ALA A 296 -1.64 -7.75 17.23
CA ALA A 296 -1.76 -7.22 15.87
C ALA A 296 -1.61 -8.35 14.83
N ILE A 297 -0.78 -9.34 15.14
CA ILE A 297 -0.70 -10.59 14.38
C ILE A 297 -2.00 -11.40 14.50
N ALA A 298 -2.49 -11.68 15.70
CA ALA A 298 -3.58 -12.63 15.93
C ALA A 298 -4.96 -12.21 15.37
N VAL A 299 -5.29 -10.92 15.33
CA VAL A 299 -6.67 -10.47 15.02
C VAL A 299 -6.71 -9.57 13.77
N ASN A 300 -7.27 -10.12 12.69
CA ASN A 300 -7.08 -9.65 11.30
C ASN A 300 -8.40 -9.38 10.52
N GLN A 301 -9.36 -8.69 11.14
CA GLN A 301 -10.59 -8.19 10.48
C GLN A 301 -11.36 -9.26 9.66
N GLY A 302 -11.46 -10.49 10.18
CA GLY A 302 -12.13 -11.60 9.49
C GLY A 302 -11.50 -11.95 8.13
N GLY A 303 -10.19 -11.77 8.00
CA GLY A 303 -9.42 -12.00 6.76
C GLY A 303 -9.38 -10.80 5.81
N ARG A 304 -10.09 -9.70 6.08
CA ARG A 304 -10.21 -8.56 5.14
C ARG A 304 -9.03 -7.57 5.20
N ARG A 305 -8.35 -7.42 6.34
CA ARG A 305 -7.21 -6.50 6.54
C ARG A 305 -6.46 -6.81 7.86
N ALA A 306 -5.15 -6.59 7.88
CA ALA A 306 -4.32 -6.71 9.07
C ALA A 306 -4.61 -5.62 10.13
N GLY A 307 -4.55 -5.96 11.42
CA GLY A 307 -4.39 -4.97 12.48
C GLY A 307 -3.05 -4.25 12.39
N ALA A 308 -2.99 -2.99 12.80
CA ALA A 308 -1.78 -2.17 12.79
C ALA A 308 -1.71 -1.34 14.08
N VAL A 309 -0.57 -1.42 14.78
CA VAL A 309 -0.42 -0.94 16.16
C VAL A 309 0.83 -0.08 16.31
N THR A 310 0.67 1.14 16.82
CA THR A 310 1.80 1.97 17.26
C THR A 310 1.97 1.90 18.75
N VAL A 311 3.21 1.86 19.21
CA VAL A 311 3.53 2.02 20.63
C VAL A 311 4.19 3.37 20.87
N GLY A 312 3.63 4.14 21.80
CA GLY A 312 4.18 5.40 22.29
C GLY A 312 4.92 5.23 23.61
N VAL A 313 6.15 5.74 23.68
CA VAL A 313 7.01 5.76 24.88
C VAL A 313 7.52 7.17 25.14
N ASP A 314 7.36 7.66 26.37
CA ASP A 314 7.94 8.93 26.84
C ASP A 314 9.48 8.88 26.91
N ILE A 315 10.15 9.93 26.43
CA ILE A 315 11.62 9.99 26.27
C ILE A 315 12.43 9.96 27.58
N TRP A 316 11.79 10.08 28.75
CA TRP A 316 12.43 9.91 30.07
C TRP A 316 12.44 8.45 30.57
N HIS A 317 11.77 7.52 29.89
CA HIS A 317 11.65 6.14 30.37
C HIS A 317 12.96 5.36 30.23
N LEU A 318 13.34 4.58 31.24
CA LEU A 318 14.63 3.88 31.29
C LEU A 318 14.88 2.90 30.13
N ASP A 319 13.85 2.27 29.59
CA ASP A 319 13.96 1.33 28.46
C ASP A 319 14.11 2.03 27.09
N VAL A 320 14.06 3.37 27.00
CA VAL A 320 14.10 4.14 25.73
C VAL A 320 15.24 3.75 24.77
N PRO A 321 16.49 3.52 25.20
CA PRO A 321 17.56 3.10 24.29
C PRO A 321 17.30 1.73 23.66
N GLU A 322 16.69 0.80 24.39
CA GLU A 322 16.30 -0.50 23.83
C GLU A 322 15.01 -0.41 23.00
N PHE A 323 14.11 0.53 23.34
CA PHE A 323 12.93 0.84 22.53
C PHE A 323 13.31 1.36 21.14
N LEU A 324 14.37 2.18 21.03
CA LEU A 324 14.95 2.62 19.76
C LEU A 324 15.51 1.45 18.91
N GLU A 325 15.82 0.31 19.53
CA GLU A 325 16.33 -0.88 18.85
C GLU A 325 15.24 -1.90 18.46
N ILE A 326 13.96 -1.77 18.84
CA ILE A 326 12.98 -2.88 18.65
C ILE A 326 12.74 -3.28 17.19
N GLN A 327 13.06 -2.39 16.24
CA GLN A 327 12.98 -2.62 14.80
C GLN A 327 14.35 -2.86 14.11
N THR A 328 15.48 -2.76 14.81
CA THR A 328 16.81 -2.92 14.20
C THR A 328 17.18 -4.40 13.99
N GLU A 329 17.83 -4.72 12.87
CA GLU A 329 18.22 -6.10 12.51
C GLU A 329 19.22 -6.76 13.50
N ASN A 330 19.88 -5.99 14.37
CA ASN A 330 20.83 -6.47 15.38
C ASN A 330 20.21 -6.57 16.79
N GLY A 331 20.57 -7.58 17.60
CA GLY A 331 20.21 -7.72 19.03
C GLY A 331 19.50 -9.03 19.39
N ASP A 332 19.07 -9.21 20.66
CA ASP A 332 18.24 -10.38 21.03
C ASP A 332 16.85 -10.26 20.41
N ARG A 333 16.51 -11.21 19.55
CA ARG A 333 15.22 -11.33 18.88
C ARG A 333 14.02 -11.49 19.83
N ARG A 334 14.22 -11.87 21.10
CA ARG A 334 13.17 -11.82 22.14
C ARG A 334 12.76 -10.39 22.50
N ARG A 335 13.68 -9.42 22.35
CA ARG A 335 13.48 -7.99 22.60
C ARG A 335 13.18 -7.20 21.32
N LYS A 336 12.70 -7.87 20.26
CA LYS A 336 12.26 -7.24 19.00
C LYS A 336 10.76 -7.40 18.75
N ALA A 337 10.17 -6.33 18.23
CA ALA A 337 8.75 -6.18 17.94
C ALA A 337 8.62 -5.32 16.68
N TYR A 338 8.40 -5.98 15.54
CA TYR A 338 8.60 -5.42 14.22
C TYR A 338 7.28 -5.12 13.47
N ASP A 339 6.17 -5.72 13.90
CA ASP A 339 4.80 -5.38 13.49
C ASP A 339 4.27 -4.15 14.25
N ILE A 340 4.99 -3.76 15.30
CA ILE A 340 4.80 -2.51 16.05
C ILE A 340 5.56 -1.39 15.37
N PHE A 341 4.97 -0.20 15.36
CA PHE A 341 5.59 1.01 14.85
C PHE A 341 5.90 1.95 16.03
N PRO A 342 7.16 2.36 16.24
CA PRO A 342 7.54 3.09 17.44
C PRO A 342 7.26 4.60 17.33
N GLN A 343 6.84 5.19 18.44
CA GLN A 343 6.64 6.63 18.62
C GLN A 343 7.31 7.09 19.93
N LEU A 344 8.04 8.20 19.88
CA LEU A 344 8.61 8.85 21.05
C LEU A 344 7.82 10.09 21.43
N ILE A 345 7.52 10.21 22.72
CA ILE A 345 6.74 11.28 23.32
C ILE A 345 7.72 12.21 24.06
N ILE A 346 7.78 13.47 23.64
CA ILE A 346 8.87 14.40 23.96
C ILE A 346 8.31 15.66 24.67
N PRO A 347 8.73 15.96 25.92
CA PRO A 347 8.44 17.22 26.58
C PRO A 347 9.40 18.33 26.13
N ASP A 348 9.02 19.59 26.35
CA ASP A 348 9.80 20.78 25.98
C ASP A 348 11.16 20.80 26.72
N GLU A 349 11.21 20.27 27.95
CA GLU A 349 12.44 20.15 28.74
C GLU A 349 13.51 19.29 28.03
N PHE A 350 13.14 18.16 27.43
CA PHE A 350 14.11 17.35 26.69
C PHE A 350 14.71 18.14 25.53
N MET A 351 13.88 18.85 24.76
CA MET A 351 14.34 19.66 23.63
C MET A 351 15.22 20.84 24.06
N ARG A 352 14.93 21.48 25.21
CA ARG A 352 15.83 22.47 25.81
C ARG A 352 17.18 21.86 26.18
N ARG A 353 17.21 20.71 26.85
CA ARG A 353 18.46 20.01 27.21
C ARG A 353 19.23 19.51 25.98
N VAL A 354 18.53 19.08 24.91
CA VAL A 354 19.13 18.79 23.60
C VAL A 354 19.85 20.03 23.07
N LEU A 355 19.18 21.20 23.06
CA LEU A 355 19.80 22.45 22.61
C LEU A 355 21.02 22.84 23.46
N ALA A 356 20.90 22.83 24.79
CA ALA A 356 21.99 23.13 25.72
C ALA A 356 23.12 22.08 25.76
N LYS A 357 22.87 20.86 25.23
CA LYS A 357 23.74 19.67 25.30
C LYS A 357 23.91 19.13 26.74
N GLU A 358 22.88 19.28 27.55
CA GLU A 358 22.86 18.89 28.97
C GLU A 358 22.63 17.39 29.18
N GLN A 359 22.69 16.96 30.44
CA GLN A 359 22.34 15.60 30.85
C GLN A 359 20.82 15.41 30.92
N TRP A 360 20.39 14.20 30.57
CA TRP A 360 19.03 13.71 30.66
C TRP A 360 19.05 12.42 31.50
N THR A 361 18.16 12.33 32.47
CA THR A 361 18.08 11.22 33.42
C THR A 361 16.92 10.30 33.05
N LEU A 362 17.23 9.12 32.51
CA LEU A 362 16.25 8.08 32.22
C LEU A 362 15.90 7.34 33.52
N VAL A 363 14.62 7.05 33.79
CA VAL A 363 14.14 6.53 35.10
C VAL A 363 13.06 5.45 34.97
N ASP A 364 12.94 4.60 35.99
CA ASP A 364 11.82 3.68 36.15
C ASP A 364 10.56 4.42 36.69
N PRO A 365 9.41 4.41 35.98
CA PRO A 365 8.19 5.06 36.46
C PRO A 365 7.68 4.47 37.77
N TYR A 366 7.88 3.17 38.03
CA TYR A 366 7.36 2.52 39.24
C TYR A 366 8.13 2.92 40.50
N GLU A 367 9.47 2.99 40.45
CA GLU A 367 10.25 3.54 41.57
C GLU A 367 9.87 5.01 41.84
N VAL A 368 9.75 5.85 40.80
CA VAL A 368 9.30 7.25 40.93
C VAL A 368 7.91 7.36 41.58
N LYS A 369 6.94 6.58 41.10
CA LYS A 369 5.55 6.55 41.62
C LYS A 369 5.50 6.04 43.06
N THR A 370 6.25 5.00 43.42
CA THR A 370 6.21 4.39 44.76
C THR A 370 7.08 5.08 45.80
N LYS A 371 8.15 5.79 45.41
CA LYS A 371 9.09 6.46 46.34
C LYS A 371 8.84 7.95 46.52
N LEU A 372 8.28 8.62 45.51
CA LEU A 372 8.02 10.07 45.52
C LEU A 372 6.54 10.42 45.38
N GLY A 373 5.66 9.46 45.04
CA GLY A 373 4.23 9.71 44.80
C GLY A 373 3.92 10.36 43.45
N ILE A 374 4.84 10.30 42.49
CA ILE A 374 4.80 11.03 41.22
C ILE A 374 4.41 10.10 40.07
N GLU A 375 3.27 10.35 39.41
CA GLU A 375 2.90 9.69 38.14
C GLU A 375 3.44 10.51 36.96
N LEU A 376 4.69 10.22 36.56
CA LEU A 376 5.42 11.04 35.59
C LEU A 376 4.81 10.98 34.17
N ALA A 377 4.05 9.93 33.84
CA ALA A 377 3.37 9.83 32.55
C ALA A 377 2.26 10.88 32.39
N GLU A 378 1.59 11.29 33.47
CA GLU A 378 0.53 12.30 33.46
C GLU A 378 1.05 13.75 33.49
N LEU A 379 2.34 13.94 33.81
CA LEU A 379 2.94 15.27 33.90
C LEU A 379 3.47 15.76 32.54
N TRP A 380 3.32 17.07 32.32
CA TRP A 380 3.79 17.82 31.16
C TRP A 380 4.08 19.28 31.58
N GLY A 381 4.91 20.00 30.80
CA GLY A 381 5.31 21.39 31.08
C GLY A 381 5.95 21.60 32.46
N GLU A 382 5.70 22.77 33.07
CA GLU A 382 6.29 23.17 34.38
C GLU A 382 6.09 22.14 35.50
N LYS A 383 4.96 21.42 35.52
CA LYS A 383 4.71 20.35 36.49
C LYS A 383 5.62 19.15 36.28
N PHE A 384 5.86 18.78 35.01
CA PHE A 384 6.88 17.78 34.67
C PHE A 384 8.26 18.27 35.07
N GLU A 385 8.63 19.52 34.74
CA GLU A 385 9.94 20.08 35.09
C GLU A 385 10.23 20.06 36.60
N ALA A 386 9.27 20.48 37.42
CA ALA A 386 9.42 20.51 38.88
C ALA A 386 9.58 19.08 39.44
N ALA A 387 8.72 18.15 39.01
CA ALA A 387 8.79 16.75 39.40
C ALA A 387 10.10 16.09 38.92
N TYR A 388 10.56 16.41 37.71
CA TYR A 388 11.77 15.87 37.13
C TYR A 388 13.04 16.39 37.84
N ARG A 389 13.09 17.67 38.21
CA ARG A 389 14.13 18.23 39.07
C ARG A 389 14.13 17.60 40.47
N GLN A 390 12.94 17.30 41.03
CA GLN A 390 12.83 16.57 42.30
C GLN A 390 13.36 15.13 42.19
N ILE A 391 13.03 14.42 41.10
CA ILE A 391 13.57 13.08 40.80
C ILE A 391 15.10 13.13 40.67
N GLU A 392 15.64 14.12 39.95
CA GLU A 392 17.10 14.30 39.77
C GLU A 392 17.84 14.70 41.06
N ALA A 393 17.14 15.27 42.06
CA ALA A 393 17.68 15.58 43.38
C ALA A 393 17.58 14.41 44.39
N GLU A 394 16.75 13.40 44.11
CA GLU A 394 16.49 12.23 44.96
C GLU A 394 17.19 10.95 44.47
N LEU A 395 18.02 11.08 43.44
CA LEU A 395 18.91 10.02 42.93
C LEU A 395 19.89 9.57 44.00
N ASP A 396 20.22 8.28 43.99
CA ASP A 396 21.09 7.59 44.96
C ASP A 396 20.55 7.58 46.42
N ASN A 397 19.46 8.32 46.70
CA ASN A 397 18.75 8.37 47.99
C ASN A 397 17.45 7.57 47.97
N LYS A 398 16.47 8.00 47.16
CA LYS A 398 15.16 7.35 47.00
C LYS A 398 14.99 6.70 45.64
N ILE A 399 15.64 7.24 44.61
CA ILE A 399 15.63 6.75 43.23
C ILE A 399 16.98 6.08 42.94
N THR A 400 16.96 4.78 42.69
CA THR A 400 18.14 3.92 42.55
C THR A 400 18.23 3.25 41.18
N LEU A 401 17.13 3.24 40.41
CA LEU A 401 17.04 2.63 39.09
C LEU A 401 16.92 3.72 38.00
N TYR A 402 18.06 4.31 37.65
CA TYR A 402 18.16 5.39 36.66
C TYR A 402 19.41 5.27 35.77
N LYS A 403 19.46 6.03 34.67
CA LYS A 403 20.62 6.16 33.78
C LYS A 403 20.74 7.59 33.25
N LYS A 404 21.85 8.27 33.53
CA LYS A 404 22.17 9.58 32.93
C LYS A 404 22.78 9.40 31.53
N VAL A 405 22.30 10.18 30.57
CA VAL A 405 22.76 10.22 29.17
C VAL A 405 22.84 11.67 28.68
N ASN A 406 23.68 11.97 27.69
CA ASN A 406 23.65 13.31 27.09
C ASN A 406 22.44 13.46 26.16
N ALA A 407 21.63 14.51 26.35
CA ALA A 407 20.41 14.72 25.59
C ALA A 407 20.67 14.85 24.07
N ARG A 408 21.75 15.55 23.68
CA ARG A 408 22.12 15.73 22.27
C ARG A 408 22.54 14.42 21.60
N GLU A 409 23.19 13.53 22.33
CA GLU A 409 23.60 12.23 21.79
C GLU A 409 22.41 11.27 21.69
N LEU A 410 21.51 11.24 22.67
CA LEU A 410 20.25 10.50 22.54
C LEU A 410 19.42 11.01 21.34
N PHE A 411 19.35 12.32 21.10
CA PHE A 411 18.66 12.86 19.91
C PHE A 411 19.33 12.45 18.59
N LYS A 412 20.66 12.28 18.55
CA LYS A 412 21.35 11.70 17.38
C LYS A 412 21.03 10.22 17.19
N GLU A 413 20.79 9.46 18.25
CA GLU A 413 20.35 8.06 18.16
C GLU A 413 18.93 7.95 17.61
N ILE A 414 18.01 8.83 18.04
CA ILE A 414 16.67 9.00 17.43
C ILE A 414 16.81 9.29 15.93
N MET A 415 17.58 10.32 15.56
CA MET A 415 17.79 10.68 14.15
C MET A 415 18.44 9.56 13.32
N ARG A 416 19.34 8.76 13.90
CA ARG A 416 19.95 7.61 13.24
C ARG A 416 18.88 6.56 12.92
N SER A 417 18.09 6.17 13.92
CA SER A 417 16.99 5.22 13.73
C SER A 417 15.99 5.73 12.67
N GLN A 418 15.70 7.03 12.67
CA GLN A 418 14.83 7.66 11.66
C GLN A 418 15.40 7.64 10.24
N VAL A 419 16.71 7.77 10.06
CA VAL A 419 17.35 7.66 8.74
C VAL A 419 17.47 6.19 8.28
N GLU A 420 17.63 5.25 9.22
CA GLU A 420 17.76 3.82 8.94
C GLU A 420 16.41 3.11 8.70
N THR A 421 15.33 3.55 9.37
CA THR A 421 14.03 2.87 9.40
C THR A 421 12.83 3.74 8.97
N GLY A 422 12.98 5.07 8.92
CA GLY A 422 11.89 6.04 8.76
C GLY A 422 11.13 6.38 10.05
N MET A 423 11.53 5.80 11.18
CA MET A 423 10.87 5.82 12.51
C MET A 423 11.92 5.91 13.64
N PRO A 424 11.57 6.26 14.89
CA PRO A 424 10.24 6.50 15.44
C PRO A 424 9.60 7.82 14.98
N TYR A 425 8.28 7.90 15.11
CA TYR A 425 7.53 9.16 15.03
C TYR A 425 7.77 10.01 16.27
N LEU A 426 7.68 11.34 16.14
CA LEU A 426 7.89 12.26 17.27
C LEU A 426 6.58 12.95 17.62
N ALA A 427 6.17 12.91 18.90
CA ALA A 427 5.00 13.61 19.42
C ALA A 427 5.43 14.58 20.52
N PHE A 428 5.17 15.87 20.35
CA PHE A 428 5.61 16.91 21.28
C PHE A 428 4.58 17.09 22.41
N LYS A 429 4.79 16.35 23.50
CA LYS A 429 3.88 16.15 24.64
C LYS A 429 3.34 17.46 25.19
N ASP A 430 4.23 18.42 25.44
CA ASP A 430 3.86 19.69 26.06
C ASP A 430 3.08 20.58 25.09
N THR A 431 3.44 20.60 23.80
CA THR A 431 2.70 21.35 22.77
C THR A 431 1.31 20.76 22.53
N ILE A 432 1.18 19.43 22.52
CA ILE A 432 -0.11 18.71 22.45
C ILE A 432 -0.98 19.04 23.67
N ASN A 433 -0.45 18.93 24.90
CA ASN A 433 -1.26 19.04 26.12
C ASN A 433 -1.47 20.48 26.60
N ARG A 434 -0.60 21.43 26.22
CA ARG A 434 -0.87 22.87 26.29
C ARG A 434 -2.11 23.22 25.47
N ALA A 435 -2.21 22.66 24.26
CA ALA A 435 -3.34 22.84 23.36
C ALA A 435 -4.62 22.05 23.73
N ASN A 436 -4.52 21.06 24.63
CA ASN A 436 -5.66 20.24 25.07
C ASN A 436 -6.72 21.10 25.78
N PRO A 437 -7.99 21.13 25.29
CA PRO A 437 -9.08 21.83 25.93
C PRO A 437 -9.66 21.10 27.16
N ASN A 438 -9.42 19.78 27.26
CA ASN A 438 -9.87 18.89 28.34
C ASN A 438 -8.76 18.58 29.37
N LYS A 439 -7.77 19.46 29.53
CA LYS A 439 -6.66 19.25 30.50
C LYS A 439 -7.06 19.37 31.98
N HIS A 440 -8.34 19.62 32.28
CA HIS A 440 -8.94 19.39 33.59
C HIS A 440 -9.29 17.91 33.83
N GLU A 441 -9.37 17.10 32.77
CA GLU A 441 -9.77 15.69 32.78
C GLU A 441 -8.67 14.70 32.36
N GLY A 442 -7.67 15.05 31.52
CA GLY A 442 -6.64 14.08 31.06
C GLY A 442 -5.56 14.58 30.05
N TYR A 443 -4.92 13.66 29.31
CA TYR A 443 -3.81 13.88 28.33
C TYR A 443 -3.74 12.82 27.14
N ILE A 444 -2.78 12.91 26.17
CA ILE A 444 -2.89 12.44 24.71
C ILE A 444 -1.65 11.71 23.99
N PRO A 445 -1.78 10.55 23.21
CA PRO A 445 -0.77 9.90 22.21
C PRO A 445 -1.15 8.75 21.11
N GLY A 446 -0.61 8.56 19.84
CA GLY A 446 -0.79 7.30 18.93
C GLY A 446 -0.51 7.27 17.33
N VAL A 447 -0.47 6.11 16.53
CA VAL A 447 -0.49 5.87 14.97
C VAL A 447 -0.81 4.41 14.28
N ASN A 448 -0.98 4.14 12.90
CA ASN A 448 -1.26 2.78 12.16
C ASN A 448 -1.21 2.49 10.52
N LEU A 449 -0.51 1.50 9.81
CA LEU A 449 -0.56 1.18 8.27
C LEU A 449 0.05 -0.21 7.63
N CYS A 450 0.17 -0.49 6.24
CA CYS A 450 0.62 -1.81 5.51
C CYS A 450 0.89 -1.92 3.88
N VAL A 451 1.16 -3.11 3.17
CA VAL A 451 1.82 -3.39 1.76
C VAL A 451 1.21 -4.21 0.47
N ALA A 452 1.71 -5.39 -0.09
CA ALA A 452 2.00 -5.81 -1.56
C ALA A 452 1.62 -7.27 -2.25
N PRO A 453 1.38 -7.49 -3.60
CA PRO A 453 0.49 -8.45 -4.38
C PRO A 453 0.69 -10.03 -4.43
N GLU A 454 0.64 -10.76 -5.59
CA GLU A 454 0.27 -12.21 -5.80
C GLU A 454 1.38 -13.29 -5.88
N THR A 455 2.59 -12.86 -6.17
CA THR A 455 3.89 -13.42 -5.75
C THR A 455 3.93 -14.82 -5.11
N LEU A 456 4.72 -15.75 -5.65
CA LEU A 456 5.05 -17.04 -5.03
C LEU A 456 5.95 -16.86 -3.79
N VAL A 457 5.63 -17.50 -2.67
CA VAL A 457 6.47 -17.51 -1.46
C VAL A 457 7.14 -18.87 -1.30
N LEU A 458 8.44 -18.89 -1.00
CA LEU A 458 9.12 -20.12 -0.60
C LEU A 458 8.69 -20.53 0.81
N THR A 459 7.93 -21.61 0.91
CA THR A 459 7.54 -22.25 2.17
C THR A 459 8.32 -23.55 2.39
N SER A 460 8.29 -24.10 3.60
CA SER A 460 8.88 -25.40 3.94
C SER A 460 8.23 -26.60 3.21
N ARG A 461 7.21 -26.36 2.37
CA ARG A 461 6.58 -27.36 1.48
C ARG A 461 6.74 -27.01 -0.02
N GLY A 462 7.56 -26.02 -0.35
CA GLY A 462 7.78 -25.52 -1.72
C GLY A 462 7.18 -24.13 -1.97
N TYR A 463 7.05 -23.74 -3.23
CA TYR A 463 6.61 -22.41 -3.68
C TYR A 463 5.10 -22.35 -3.95
N PHE A 464 4.37 -21.47 -3.25
CA PHE A 464 2.92 -21.27 -3.43
C PHE A 464 2.57 -19.78 -3.56
N PRO A 465 1.55 -19.37 -4.35
CA PRO A 465 1.11 -17.98 -4.43
C PRO A 465 0.71 -17.43 -3.05
N ILE A 466 1.16 -16.22 -2.74
CA ILE A 466 0.89 -15.57 -1.45
C ILE A 466 -0.61 -15.30 -1.22
N VAL A 467 -1.39 -15.19 -2.31
CA VAL A 467 -2.85 -15.11 -2.24
C VAL A 467 -3.49 -16.46 -1.85
N ASP A 468 -2.99 -17.59 -2.36
CA ASP A 468 -3.46 -18.93 -1.98
C ASP A 468 -3.12 -19.24 -0.52
N LEU A 469 -1.97 -18.73 -0.06
CA LEU A 469 -1.54 -18.83 1.34
C LEU A 469 -2.20 -17.78 2.26
N ALA A 470 -3.03 -16.87 1.75
CA ALA A 470 -3.59 -15.78 2.56
C ALA A 470 -4.43 -16.31 3.73
N SER A 471 -4.22 -15.73 4.92
CA SER A 471 -4.76 -16.20 6.21
C SER A 471 -4.28 -17.59 6.66
N GLN A 472 -3.34 -18.23 5.96
CA GLN A 472 -2.68 -19.46 6.42
C GLN A 472 -1.38 -19.15 7.17
N LYS A 473 -1.14 -19.88 8.27
CA LYS A 473 0.19 -19.97 8.87
C LYS A 473 1.08 -20.86 8.01
N VAL A 474 2.26 -20.36 7.65
CA VAL A 474 3.27 -21.10 6.87
C VAL A 474 4.67 -20.79 7.37
N SER A 475 5.56 -21.78 7.28
CA SER A 475 6.98 -21.57 7.53
C SER A 475 7.65 -21.11 6.24
N VAL A 476 8.11 -19.87 6.18
CA VAL A 476 8.69 -19.22 4.99
C VAL A 476 10.20 -19.06 5.11
N TRP A 477 10.90 -19.01 3.98
CA TRP A 477 12.35 -18.84 3.97
C TRP A 477 12.75 -17.36 4.02
N ASN A 478 13.67 -17.00 4.91
CA ASN A 478 14.17 -15.63 5.05
C ASN A 478 15.55 -15.38 4.40
N GLY A 479 16.01 -16.31 3.57
CA GLY A 479 17.32 -16.28 2.93
C GLY A 479 18.43 -17.02 3.70
N SER A 480 18.18 -17.52 4.91
CA SER A 480 19.09 -18.48 5.57
C SER A 480 18.42 -19.47 6.53
N GLU A 481 17.19 -19.19 6.97
CA GLU A 481 16.46 -20.05 7.92
C GLU A 481 14.94 -19.98 7.66
N TRP A 482 14.22 -20.97 8.20
CA TRP A 482 12.77 -21.06 8.17
C TRP A 482 12.12 -20.26 9.29
N SER A 483 10.99 -19.60 9.01
CA SER A 483 10.25 -18.75 9.95
C SER A 483 8.76 -18.93 9.80
N GLU A 484 8.05 -19.30 10.87
CA GLU A 484 6.58 -19.31 10.85
C GLU A 484 6.04 -17.87 10.77
N VAL A 485 5.15 -17.64 9.80
CA VAL A 485 4.47 -16.37 9.57
C VAL A 485 2.99 -16.58 9.26
N LEU A 486 2.16 -15.57 9.51
CA LEU A 486 0.82 -15.48 8.94
C LEU A 486 0.87 -14.59 7.69
N ILE A 487 0.49 -15.15 6.54
CA ILE A 487 0.30 -14.39 5.31
C ILE A 487 -1.01 -13.60 5.42
N ARG A 488 -0.98 -12.32 5.07
CA ARG A 488 -2.09 -11.37 5.24
C ARG A 488 -2.38 -10.68 3.92
N GLN A 489 -3.63 -10.26 3.71
CA GLN A 489 -3.87 -9.10 2.84
C GLN A 489 -3.46 -7.84 3.60
N THR A 490 -2.46 -7.13 3.08
CA THR A 490 -1.89 -5.90 3.66
C THR A 490 -2.30 -4.63 2.89
N GLY A 491 -2.92 -4.77 1.72
CA GLY A 491 -3.65 -3.70 1.06
C GLY A 491 -4.71 -4.24 0.10
N THR A 492 -5.55 -3.33 -0.37
CA THR A 492 -6.60 -3.60 -1.35
C THR A 492 -6.36 -2.67 -2.52
N ASN A 493 -6.47 -3.16 -3.76
CA ASN A 493 -6.19 -2.38 -4.98
C ASN A 493 -4.94 -1.47 -4.91
N GLN A 494 -3.79 -1.93 -4.39
CA GLN A 494 -2.56 -1.10 -4.38
C GLN A 494 -1.81 -1.20 -5.70
N LYS A 495 -1.23 -0.07 -6.11
CA LYS A 495 -0.51 0.12 -7.37
C LYS A 495 0.84 -0.61 -7.32
N LEU A 496 1.25 -1.18 -8.44
CA LEU A 496 2.41 -2.08 -8.52
C LEU A 496 3.47 -1.62 -9.50
N LEU A 497 4.68 -2.13 -9.28
CA LEU A 497 5.77 -2.18 -10.23
C LEU A 497 6.37 -3.58 -10.28
N LYS A 498 6.85 -3.97 -11.45
CA LYS A 498 7.60 -5.20 -11.72
C LYS A 498 9.08 -4.88 -11.73
N VAL A 499 9.82 -5.63 -10.93
CA VAL A 499 11.29 -5.67 -11.04
C VAL A 499 11.65 -6.95 -11.77
N ASN A 500 12.39 -6.87 -12.87
CA ASN A 500 12.93 -8.04 -13.58
C ASN A 500 14.40 -8.24 -13.20
N PHE A 501 14.86 -9.49 -13.15
CA PHE A 501 16.16 -9.85 -12.58
C PHE A 501 17.01 -10.75 -13.49
N SER A 502 18.34 -10.65 -13.36
CA SER A 502 19.35 -11.34 -14.20
C SER A 502 19.51 -12.84 -13.93
N ASN A 503 18.54 -13.43 -13.24
CA ASN A 503 18.30 -14.87 -13.13
C ASN A 503 17.10 -15.32 -14.00
N GLY A 504 16.43 -14.39 -14.69
CA GLY A 504 15.27 -14.57 -15.55
C GLY A 504 13.92 -14.29 -14.90
N GLU A 505 13.88 -14.11 -13.57
CA GLU A 505 12.66 -13.91 -12.77
C GLU A 505 12.17 -12.47 -12.73
N SER A 506 10.98 -12.29 -12.16
CA SER A 506 10.42 -10.97 -11.88
C SER A 506 9.56 -10.95 -10.59
N LEU A 507 9.48 -9.80 -9.92
CA LEU A 507 8.62 -9.59 -8.75
C LEU A 507 7.73 -8.36 -8.94
N GLU A 508 6.41 -8.55 -8.92
CA GLU A 508 5.42 -7.48 -8.93
C GLU A 508 5.09 -7.08 -7.49
N CYS A 509 5.20 -5.80 -7.17
CA CYS A 509 5.17 -5.31 -5.79
C CYS A 509 4.81 -3.82 -5.67
N THR A 510 4.44 -3.35 -4.47
CA THR A 510 4.14 -1.91 -4.28
C THR A 510 5.41 -1.07 -4.39
N TYR A 511 5.26 0.20 -4.77
CA TYR A 511 6.36 1.16 -4.96
C TYR A 511 7.32 1.28 -3.76
N TYR A 512 6.77 1.10 -2.56
CA TYR A 512 7.42 1.19 -1.25
C TYR A 512 7.73 -0.19 -0.64
N HIS A 513 7.60 -1.27 -1.42
CA HIS A 513 8.08 -2.59 -1.05
C HIS A 513 9.61 -2.58 -1.07
N HIS A 514 10.25 -2.97 0.01
CA HIS A 514 11.70 -2.77 0.18
C HIS A 514 12.51 -3.93 -0.42
N PHE A 515 13.64 -3.67 -1.05
CA PHE A 515 14.64 -4.65 -1.50
C PHE A 515 15.98 -4.37 -0.82
N TRP A 516 16.86 -5.37 -0.71
CA TRP A 516 18.17 -5.23 -0.07
C TRP A 516 19.28 -5.47 -1.12
N ILE A 517 20.13 -4.46 -1.32
CA ILE A 517 21.17 -4.37 -2.36
C ILE A 517 22.57 -4.48 -1.74
N GLN A 518 23.51 -5.14 -2.43
CA GLN A 518 24.85 -5.46 -1.95
C GLN A 518 25.89 -5.39 -3.08
N ASN A 519 26.69 -4.32 -3.10
CA ASN A 519 27.59 -4.01 -4.23
C ASN A 519 28.74 -5.02 -4.42
N SER A 520 29.16 -5.71 -3.36
CA SER A 520 30.20 -6.75 -3.36
C SER A 520 30.03 -7.75 -2.22
N TYR A 521 30.72 -8.89 -2.27
CA TYR A 521 30.73 -9.91 -1.20
C TYR A 521 31.25 -9.41 0.17
N ARG A 522 31.76 -8.18 0.27
CA ARG A 522 32.27 -7.58 1.52
C ARG A 522 31.59 -6.26 1.91
N SER A 523 30.63 -5.77 1.13
CA SER A 523 29.86 -4.57 1.48
C SER A 523 28.62 -4.93 2.28
N ASN A 524 28.27 -4.09 3.25
CA ASN A 524 27.01 -4.23 4.00
C ASN A 524 25.79 -4.08 3.07
N PRO A 525 24.69 -4.80 3.34
CA PRO A 525 23.41 -4.58 2.66
C PRO A 525 22.90 -3.15 2.79
N LYS A 526 22.23 -2.67 1.74
CA LYS A 526 21.57 -1.36 1.65
C LYS A 526 20.10 -1.58 1.29
N LYS A 527 19.18 -1.08 2.12
CA LYS A 527 17.74 -1.15 1.87
C LYS A 527 17.33 -0.06 0.85
N VAL A 528 16.57 -0.46 -0.17
CA VAL A 528 16.16 0.35 -1.34
C VAL A 528 14.71 0.03 -1.68
N GLU A 529 13.82 1.01 -1.78
CA GLU A 529 12.43 0.77 -2.20
C GLU A 529 12.36 0.26 -3.66
N ALA A 530 11.33 -0.52 -3.99
CA ALA A 530 11.09 -1.09 -5.31
C ALA A 530 11.19 -0.05 -6.45
N LYS A 531 10.68 1.16 -6.20
CA LYS A 531 10.70 2.30 -7.15
C LYS A 531 12.08 2.97 -7.31
N ALA A 532 13.00 2.69 -6.40
CA ALA A 532 14.32 3.31 -6.29
C ALA A 532 15.46 2.36 -6.69
N LEU A 533 15.14 1.12 -7.05
CA LEU A 533 16.06 0.19 -7.70
C LEU A 533 16.51 0.71 -9.07
N LYS A 534 17.71 0.33 -9.47
CA LYS A 534 18.32 0.68 -10.77
C LYS A 534 18.81 -0.56 -11.52
N PRO A 535 18.75 -0.58 -12.87
CA PRO A 535 19.38 -1.64 -13.65
C PRO A 535 20.86 -1.81 -13.27
N GLY A 536 21.26 -3.04 -12.93
CA GLY A 536 22.59 -3.38 -12.42
C GLY A 536 22.67 -3.58 -10.91
N ASP A 537 21.69 -3.10 -10.12
CA ASP A 537 21.65 -3.26 -8.65
C ASP A 537 21.70 -4.75 -8.26
N LYS A 538 22.69 -5.12 -7.45
CA LYS A 538 22.95 -6.49 -7.01
C LYS A 538 22.15 -6.80 -5.74
N LEU A 539 21.23 -7.75 -5.78
CA LEU A 539 20.49 -8.19 -4.59
C LEU A 539 21.40 -8.89 -3.57
N ILE A 540 21.09 -8.81 -2.28
CA ILE A 540 21.79 -9.56 -1.22
C ILE A 540 21.89 -11.06 -1.52
N LYS A 541 22.99 -11.66 -1.07
CA LYS A 541 23.14 -13.12 -1.09
C LYS A 541 22.28 -13.83 -0.05
N TYR A 542 21.82 -15.01 -0.44
CA TYR A 542 21.07 -15.94 0.40
C TYR A 542 21.61 -17.36 0.24
N GLN A 543 21.33 -18.20 1.23
CA GLN A 543 21.44 -19.65 1.16
C GLN A 543 20.08 -20.23 0.74
N LEU A 544 20.08 -21.46 0.23
CA LEU A 544 18.86 -22.16 -0.19
C LEU A 544 18.67 -23.47 0.60
N PRO A 545 17.44 -23.80 0.99
CA PRO A 545 17.14 -25.03 1.70
C PRO A 545 17.05 -26.22 0.73
N ILE A 546 17.23 -27.42 1.27
CA ILE A 546 16.64 -28.63 0.66
C ILE A 546 15.27 -28.80 1.28
N ILE A 547 14.24 -29.00 0.46
CA ILE A 547 12.85 -29.19 0.89
C ILE A 547 12.48 -30.65 0.69
N THR A 548 12.03 -31.28 1.77
CA THR A 548 11.56 -32.66 1.87
C THR A 548 10.40 -32.72 2.85
N SER A 549 9.37 -33.50 2.55
CA SER A 549 8.28 -33.85 3.45
C SER A 549 8.14 -35.36 3.59
N GLU A 550 7.60 -35.84 4.70
CA GLU A 550 7.17 -37.24 4.86
C GLU A 550 5.93 -37.55 3.99
N ASP A 551 5.17 -36.51 3.60
CA ASP A 551 4.04 -36.58 2.68
C ASP A 551 4.44 -36.43 1.19
N ASP A 552 5.73 -36.27 0.86
CA ASP A 552 6.19 -36.13 -0.54
C ASP A 552 5.95 -37.45 -1.31
N VAL A 553 5.24 -37.39 -2.45
CA VAL A 553 4.95 -38.57 -3.28
C VAL A 553 5.96 -38.72 -4.42
N GLU A 554 6.08 -39.92 -4.99
CA GLU A 554 6.81 -40.09 -6.26
C GLU A 554 6.00 -39.50 -7.43
N PHE A 555 6.71 -38.85 -8.35
CA PHE A 555 6.16 -38.27 -9.57
C PHE A 555 6.03 -39.38 -10.64
N PRO A 556 4.83 -39.66 -11.18
CA PRO A 556 4.64 -40.75 -12.14
C PRO A 556 5.59 -40.67 -13.33
N TYR A 557 6.31 -41.77 -13.56
CA TYR A 557 7.28 -41.94 -14.63
C TYR A 557 8.36 -40.83 -14.64
N ALA A 558 8.90 -40.44 -13.48
CA ALA A 558 9.70 -39.22 -13.28
C ALA A 558 10.72 -38.94 -14.41
N TYR A 559 11.67 -39.85 -14.65
CA TYR A 559 12.66 -39.72 -15.72
C TYR A 559 12.02 -39.62 -17.12
N THR A 560 11.05 -40.49 -17.43
CA THR A 560 10.32 -40.49 -18.70
C THR A 560 9.55 -39.18 -18.94
N SER A 561 8.91 -38.63 -17.90
CA SER A 561 8.20 -37.35 -17.91
C SER A 561 9.17 -36.17 -18.10
N GLY A 562 10.35 -36.22 -17.49
CA GLY A 562 11.42 -35.26 -17.73
C GLY A 562 11.91 -35.30 -19.18
N PHE A 563 12.13 -36.50 -19.71
CA PHE A 563 12.54 -36.71 -21.10
C PHE A 563 11.48 -36.23 -22.10
N PHE A 564 10.21 -36.53 -21.82
CA PHE A 564 9.05 -36.03 -22.54
C PHE A 564 8.95 -34.50 -22.51
N SER A 565 9.37 -33.85 -21.41
CA SER A 565 9.40 -32.39 -21.30
C SER A 565 10.34 -31.71 -22.30
N GLY A 566 11.40 -32.41 -22.74
CA GLY A 566 12.29 -32.01 -23.84
C GLY A 566 11.79 -32.49 -25.20
N ASP A 567 12.10 -33.75 -25.56
CA ASP A 567 11.88 -34.34 -26.90
C ASP A 567 10.42 -34.65 -27.25
N GLY A 568 9.48 -34.56 -26.30
CA GLY A 568 8.13 -35.09 -26.46
C GLY A 568 7.26 -34.42 -27.53
N SER A 569 6.48 -35.23 -28.24
CA SER A 569 5.41 -34.78 -29.13
C SER A 569 4.08 -35.46 -28.79
N TYR A 570 2.99 -34.91 -29.32
CA TYR A 570 1.70 -35.59 -29.37
C TYR A 570 1.45 -36.02 -30.82
N SER A 571 1.08 -37.28 -31.01
CA SER A 571 0.67 -37.84 -32.30
C SER A 571 -0.60 -37.17 -32.85
N SER A 572 -0.96 -37.46 -34.11
CA SER A 572 -2.21 -36.98 -34.73
C SER A 572 -3.47 -37.28 -33.91
N ASN A 573 -3.43 -38.35 -33.11
CA ASN A 573 -4.55 -38.81 -32.27
C ASN A 573 -4.39 -38.31 -30.82
N ASN A 574 -3.57 -37.29 -30.61
CA ASN A 574 -3.23 -36.65 -29.32
C ASN A 574 -2.65 -37.58 -28.25
N TYR A 575 -2.07 -38.73 -28.63
CA TYR A 575 -1.33 -39.59 -27.70
C TYR A 575 0.12 -39.13 -27.54
N PRO A 576 0.69 -39.13 -26.31
CA PRO A 576 2.07 -38.71 -26.06
C PRO A 576 3.09 -39.73 -26.59
N GLU A 577 4.14 -39.23 -27.26
CA GLU A 577 5.20 -40.04 -27.86
C GLU A 577 6.58 -39.35 -27.82
N LEU A 578 7.63 -40.16 -27.97
CA LEU A 578 9.03 -39.74 -28.12
C LEU A 578 9.56 -40.17 -29.48
N HIS A 579 10.43 -39.33 -30.06
CA HIS A 579 11.18 -39.60 -31.27
C HIS A 579 12.68 -39.64 -30.97
N LEU A 580 13.24 -40.85 -30.82
CA LEU A 580 14.64 -41.05 -30.43
C LEU A 580 15.54 -41.07 -31.67
N TYR A 581 16.38 -40.05 -31.80
CA TYR A 581 17.38 -39.91 -32.88
C TYR A 581 18.81 -40.13 -32.36
N GLY A 582 19.65 -40.76 -33.18
CA GLY A 582 21.08 -40.94 -32.89
C GLY A 582 21.33 -41.58 -31.52
N GLU A 583 22.21 -40.99 -30.71
CA GLU A 583 22.56 -41.53 -29.39
C GLU A 583 21.38 -41.63 -28.41
N LYS A 584 20.32 -40.81 -28.58
CA LYS A 584 19.11 -40.89 -27.74
C LYS A 584 18.42 -42.26 -27.85
N GLN A 585 18.66 -43.03 -28.92
CA GLN A 585 18.13 -44.40 -29.10
C GLN A 585 18.65 -45.38 -28.04
N LYS A 586 19.88 -45.18 -27.53
CA LYS A 586 20.46 -45.99 -26.45
C LYS A 586 19.70 -45.85 -25.12
N LEU A 587 18.86 -44.82 -24.99
CA LEU A 587 18.11 -44.50 -23.78
C LEU A 587 16.77 -45.22 -23.68
N LEU A 588 16.35 -45.96 -24.72
CA LEU A 588 15.09 -46.70 -24.75
C LEU A 588 14.92 -47.62 -23.52
N GLN A 589 15.99 -48.26 -23.06
CA GLN A 589 16.02 -49.14 -21.88
C GLN A 589 15.77 -48.41 -20.54
N HIS A 590 15.74 -47.08 -20.54
CA HIS A 590 15.50 -46.24 -19.36
C HIS A 590 14.16 -45.49 -19.45
N LEU A 591 13.38 -45.70 -20.51
CA LEU A 591 12.12 -44.99 -20.74
C LEU A 591 10.94 -45.94 -20.50
N GLU A 592 9.99 -45.48 -19.68
CA GLU A 592 8.77 -46.23 -19.42
C GLU A 592 7.78 -46.05 -20.57
N ILE A 593 7.55 -47.13 -21.30
CA ILE A 593 6.75 -47.18 -22.53
C ILE A 593 5.40 -47.85 -22.27
N ARG A 594 4.38 -47.47 -23.05
CA ARG A 594 3.03 -48.02 -22.93
C ARG A 594 3.00 -49.49 -23.34
N ASN A 595 2.81 -50.42 -22.41
CA ASN A 595 2.65 -51.83 -22.77
C ASN A 595 1.38 -52.07 -23.62
N LYS A 596 1.55 -52.72 -24.78
CA LYS A 596 0.49 -53.49 -25.48
C LYS A 596 1.07 -54.88 -25.78
N ILE A 597 0.73 -55.84 -24.93
CA ILE A 597 0.74 -57.29 -25.26
C ILE A 597 -0.67 -57.76 -24.94
N TRP A 598 -1.35 -58.41 -25.90
CA TRP A 598 -2.68 -58.97 -25.69
C TRP A 598 -2.72 -60.41 -26.24
N SER A 599 -2.46 -61.36 -25.36
CA SER A 599 -2.50 -62.81 -25.64
C SER A 599 -3.03 -63.52 -24.39
N ASN A 600 -4.17 -64.23 -24.39
CA ASN A 600 -5.07 -64.58 -25.49
C ASN A 600 -6.55 -64.40 -25.06
N GLY A 601 -7.44 -64.07 -26.00
CA GLY A 601 -8.88 -63.97 -25.71
C GLY A 601 -9.73 -63.34 -26.81
N SER A 602 -9.86 -64.03 -27.96
CA SER A 602 -10.78 -63.69 -29.08
C SER A 602 -10.76 -62.22 -29.57
N ALA A 603 -9.95 -61.94 -30.59
CA ALA A 603 -9.76 -60.59 -31.13
C ALA A 603 -10.91 -60.10 -32.05
N THR A 604 -11.15 -58.79 -32.04
CA THR A 604 -11.94 -58.07 -33.07
C THR A 604 -11.25 -56.76 -33.50
N HIS A 605 -10.36 -56.87 -34.49
CA HIS A 605 -10.08 -55.83 -35.50
C HIS A 605 -9.77 -54.38 -35.02
N GLU A 606 -8.90 -54.20 -34.04
CA GLU A 606 -7.99 -53.04 -34.02
C GLU A 606 -6.58 -53.48 -34.46
N GLN A 607 -5.92 -52.70 -35.32
CA GLN A 607 -4.54 -52.97 -35.72
C GLN A 607 -3.58 -52.80 -34.52
N GLU A 608 -2.70 -53.78 -34.32
CA GLU A 608 -1.72 -53.77 -33.23
C GLU A 608 -0.58 -52.79 -33.51
N VAL A 609 -0.84 -51.49 -33.33
CA VAL A 609 0.21 -50.47 -33.45
C VAL A 609 1.15 -50.57 -32.24
N ALA A 610 2.25 -51.31 -32.44
CA ALA A 610 3.31 -51.53 -31.47
C ALA A 610 3.72 -50.23 -30.75
N ALA A 611 3.96 -50.34 -29.44
CA ALA A 611 4.28 -49.20 -28.60
C ALA A 611 5.69 -48.64 -28.86
N VAL A 612 6.58 -49.46 -29.43
CA VAL A 612 7.87 -49.03 -29.97
C VAL A 612 8.00 -49.58 -31.37
N TYR A 613 8.38 -48.74 -32.33
CA TYR A 613 8.71 -49.15 -33.69
C TYR A 613 9.86 -48.31 -34.26
N GLN A 614 10.59 -48.86 -35.23
CA GLN A 614 11.70 -48.18 -35.88
C GLN A 614 11.28 -47.60 -37.23
N ASP A 615 11.35 -46.29 -37.36
CA ASP A 615 11.16 -45.58 -38.63
C ASP A 615 12.53 -45.51 -39.32
N LEU A 616 12.76 -46.48 -40.22
CA LEU A 616 14.01 -46.64 -40.97
C LEU A 616 14.24 -45.48 -41.95
N ASN A 617 13.18 -44.83 -42.44
CA ASN A 617 13.27 -43.72 -43.38
C ASN A 617 13.83 -42.47 -42.69
N GLN A 618 13.33 -42.15 -41.49
CA GLN A 618 13.82 -41.03 -40.68
C GLN A 618 14.92 -41.43 -39.68
N LYS A 619 15.40 -42.69 -39.74
CA LYS A 619 16.46 -43.27 -38.89
C LYS A 619 16.23 -43.06 -37.38
N ARG A 620 14.97 -43.21 -36.94
CA ARG A 620 14.52 -42.93 -35.56
C ARG A 620 13.78 -44.11 -34.96
N ILE A 621 13.72 -44.15 -33.62
CA ILE A 621 12.80 -45.03 -32.89
C ILE A 621 11.65 -44.16 -32.38
N VAL A 622 10.41 -44.61 -32.61
CA VAL A 622 9.19 -43.96 -32.11
C VAL A 622 8.68 -44.74 -30.91
N CYS A 623 8.43 -44.07 -29.80
CA CYS A 623 8.02 -44.69 -28.54
C CYS A 623 6.74 -44.04 -27.99
N LYS A 624 5.69 -44.82 -27.77
CA LYS A 624 4.42 -44.36 -27.18
C LYS A 624 4.49 -44.41 -25.66
N LEU A 625 4.14 -43.30 -25.02
CA LEU A 625 4.21 -43.16 -23.56
C LEU A 625 2.91 -43.59 -22.87
N PRO A 626 2.94 -43.86 -21.55
CA PRO A 626 1.75 -44.05 -20.73
C PRO A 626 0.74 -42.92 -20.93
N LEU A 627 -0.56 -43.23 -20.91
CA LEU A 627 -1.62 -42.24 -21.19
C LEU A 627 -1.88 -41.30 -20.00
N ASP A 628 -1.48 -41.72 -18.82
CA ASP A 628 -1.54 -41.06 -17.52
C ASP A 628 -0.26 -40.26 -17.20
N ILE A 629 0.72 -40.23 -18.11
CA ILE A 629 1.90 -39.38 -18.00
C ILE A 629 1.50 -37.91 -17.91
N LYS A 630 2.25 -37.12 -17.13
CA LYS A 630 1.92 -35.71 -16.93
C LYS A 630 2.07 -34.90 -18.23
N PRO A 631 1.25 -33.85 -18.45
CA PRO A 631 1.35 -33.00 -19.64
C PRO A 631 2.76 -32.44 -19.86
N LYS A 632 3.19 -32.29 -21.12
CA LYS A 632 4.60 -32.09 -21.49
C LYS A 632 5.40 -31.13 -20.59
N PHE A 633 4.88 -29.95 -20.27
CA PHE A 633 5.62 -28.94 -19.48
C PHE A 633 5.34 -28.98 -17.96
N THR A 634 5.00 -30.14 -17.40
CA THR A 634 4.77 -30.32 -15.95
C THR A 634 6.07 -30.48 -15.20
N VAL A 635 6.35 -29.58 -14.25
CA VAL A 635 7.54 -29.61 -13.39
C VAL A 635 7.15 -30.09 -11.98
N PRO A 636 7.91 -31.02 -11.35
CA PRO A 636 7.71 -31.45 -9.96
C PRO A 636 8.13 -30.37 -8.94
N LEU A 637 7.34 -29.29 -8.83
CA LEU A 637 7.72 -28.10 -8.05
C LEU A 637 7.51 -28.26 -6.52
N ASN A 638 6.38 -28.84 -6.10
CA ASN A 638 5.98 -29.01 -4.70
C ASN A 638 5.45 -30.43 -4.46
N GLY A 639 5.60 -30.99 -3.25
CA GLY A 639 4.95 -32.25 -2.84
C GLY A 639 5.48 -33.52 -3.54
N TYR A 640 6.69 -33.48 -4.09
CA TYR A 640 7.31 -34.60 -4.78
C TYR A 640 8.69 -34.90 -4.18
N THR A 641 9.08 -36.18 -4.07
CA THR A 641 10.34 -36.56 -3.43
C THR A 641 11.56 -35.93 -4.12
N VAL A 642 12.68 -35.85 -3.39
CA VAL A 642 13.97 -35.42 -3.96
C VAL A 642 14.41 -36.37 -5.08
N ASN A 643 14.15 -37.68 -4.96
CA ASN A 643 14.48 -38.64 -6.02
C ASN A 643 13.71 -38.33 -7.31
N SER A 644 12.39 -38.20 -7.23
CA SER A 644 11.56 -37.81 -8.38
C SER A 644 11.97 -36.48 -9.02
N ARG A 645 12.32 -35.45 -8.21
CA ARG A 645 12.84 -34.17 -8.72
C ARG A 645 14.17 -34.33 -9.48
N LEU A 646 15.05 -35.22 -9.02
CA LEU A 646 16.34 -35.51 -9.66
C LEU A 646 16.21 -36.39 -10.91
N GLU A 647 15.36 -37.42 -10.88
CA GLU A 647 15.11 -38.29 -12.03
C GLU A 647 14.44 -37.54 -13.18
N TRP A 648 13.43 -36.72 -12.87
CA TRP A 648 12.81 -35.83 -13.85
C TRP A 648 13.83 -34.84 -14.44
N LEU A 649 14.72 -34.28 -13.62
CA LEU A 649 15.80 -33.42 -14.11
C LEU A 649 16.79 -34.20 -14.98
N ALA A 650 17.14 -35.43 -14.63
CA ALA A 650 18.00 -36.31 -15.43
C ALA A 650 17.39 -36.63 -16.78
N GLY A 651 16.09 -36.95 -16.83
CA GLY A 651 15.36 -37.18 -18.08
C GLY A 651 15.37 -35.96 -19.00
N LEU A 652 15.09 -34.77 -18.45
CA LEU A 652 15.12 -33.52 -19.20
C LEU A 652 16.54 -33.17 -19.70
N LEU A 653 17.56 -33.49 -18.91
CA LEU A 653 18.97 -33.33 -19.30
C LEU A 653 19.39 -34.33 -20.38
N ASP A 654 18.94 -35.58 -20.31
CA ASP A 654 19.24 -36.59 -21.31
C ASP A 654 18.43 -36.41 -22.61
N ALA A 655 17.29 -35.73 -22.55
CA ALA A 655 16.62 -35.16 -23.71
C ALA A 655 17.44 -33.99 -24.28
N ASP A 656 17.24 -32.76 -23.80
CA ASP A 656 17.76 -31.53 -24.43
C ASP A 656 18.80 -30.77 -23.59
N GLY A 657 19.34 -31.42 -22.56
CA GLY A 657 20.51 -30.93 -21.85
C GLY A 657 21.80 -31.00 -22.67
N SER A 658 22.72 -30.09 -22.35
CA SER A 658 24.07 -29.99 -22.90
C SER A 658 25.09 -29.71 -21.78
N VAL A 659 26.27 -30.32 -21.86
CA VAL A 659 27.40 -30.06 -20.95
C VAL A 659 28.30 -28.98 -21.55
N TYR A 660 28.39 -27.84 -20.88
CA TYR A 660 29.33 -26.77 -21.22
C TYR A 660 30.58 -26.90 -20.35
N ARG A 661 31.74 -27.02 -20.98
CA ARG A 661 33.05 -27.18 -20.33
C ARG A 661 33.90 -25.94 -20.55
N ASN A 662 34.55 -25.46 -19.50
CA ASN A 662 35.55 -24.41 -19.54
C ASN A 662 36.70 -24.80 -18.62
N GLU A 663 37.81 -25.26 -19.20
CA GLU A 663 38.92 -25.91 -18.48
C GLU A 663 38.40 -27.07 -17.60
N ASP A 664 38.76 -27.10 -16.32
CA ASP A 664 38.28 -28.10 -15.35
C ASP A 664 36.85 -27.86 -14.83
N ASN A 665 36.20 -26.74 -15.19
CA ASN A 665 34.83 -26.40 -14.76
C ASN A 665 33.80 -26.90 -15.76
N GLU A 666 32.81 -27.66 -15.27
CA GLU A 666 31.68 -28.15 -16.06
C GLU A 666 30.37 -27.54 -15.56
N SER A 667 29.42 -27.34 -16.47
CA SER A 667 28.10 -26.77 -16.19
C SER A 667 27.05 -27.39 -17.11
N LEU A 668 25.79 -27.41 -16.69
CA LEU A 668 24.68 -27.95 -17.48
C LEU A 668 23.79 -26.83 -17.97
N SER A 669 23.28 -26.97 -19.19
CA SER A 669 22.26 -26.08 -19.73
C SER A 669 21.18 -26.86 -20.48
N ILE A 670 19.94 -26.40 -20.35
CA ILE A 670 18.74 -26.93 -21.01
C ILE A 670 18.13 -25.78 -21.82
N ALA A 671 17.79 -26.02 -23.09
CA ALA A 671 17.15 -25.03 -23.96
C ALA A 671 15.63 -25.30 -24.09
N SER A 672 14.83 -24.24 -24.22
CA SER A 672 13.40 -24.34 -24.54
C SER A 672 12.86 -22.99 -25.04
N THR A 673 11.87 -23.00 -25.93
CA THR A 673 11.09 -21.79 -26.28
C THR A 673 10.14 -21.38 -25.14
N ASN A 674 9.84 -22.27 -24.19
CA ASN A 674 8.93 -22.00 -23.08
C ASN A 674 9.68 -21.41 -21.87
N LYS A 675 9.75 -20.07 -21.76
CA LYS A 675 10.39 -19.39 -20.61
C LYS A 675 9.78 -19.80 -19.26
N ASN A 676 8.44 -19.91 -19.18
CA ASN A 676 7.72 -20.21 -17.94
C ASN A 676 8.05 -21.62 -17.42
N PHE A 677 8.14 -22.61 -18.31
CA PHE A 677 8.63 -23.95 -17.99
C PHE A 677 10.02 -23.90 -17.34
N LEU A 678 10.98 -23.19 -17.94
CA LEU A 678 12.35 -23.07 -17.40
C LEU A 678 12.40 -22.30 -16.06
N LEU A 679 11.53 -21.31 -15.85
CA LEU A 679 11.41 -20.61 -14.56
C LEU A 679 10.84 -21.52 -13.47
N LYS A 680 9.82 -22.34 -13.77
CA LYS A 680 9.34 -23.37 -12.84
C LYS A 680 10.42 -24.41 -12.53
N THR A 681 11.23 -24.82 -13.51
CA THR A 681 12.41 -25.67 -13.27
C THR A 681 13.46 -24.97 -12.40
N ARG A 682 13.69 -23.66 -12.58
CA ARG A 682 14.56 -22.86 -11.69
C ARG A 682 14.05 -22.86 -10.24
N LEU A 683 12.76 -22.60 -10.03
CA LEU A 683 12.17 -22.59 -8.69
C LEU A 683 12.21 -24.00 -8.05
N MET A 684 12.02 -25.05 -8.84
CA MET A 684 12.20 -26.45 -8.38
C MET A 684 13.66 -26.71 -7.97
N LEU A 685 14.65 -26.27 -8.74
CA LEU A 685 16.07 -26.36 -8.36
C LEU A 685 16.38 -25.63 -7.05
N GLN A 686 15.72 -24.49 -6.79
CA GLN A 686 15.88 -23.81 -5.50
C GLN A 686 15.36 -24.63 -4.31
N THR A 687 14.39 -25.53 -4.50
CA THR A 687 13.95 -26.51 -3.47
C THR A 687 14.97 -27.63 -3.20
N LEU A 688 16.02 -27.75 -4.02
CA LEU A 688 17.13 -28.70 -3.89
C LEU A 688 18.42 -28.01 -3.39
N GLY A 689 18.35 -26.77 -2.91
CA GLY A 689 19.50 -25.97 -2.53
C GLY A 689 20.29 -25.37 -3.71
N VAL A 690 19.73 -25.36 -4.93
CA VAL A 690 20.45 -25.01 -6.16
C VAL A 690 19.92 -23.72 -6.79
N ASP A 691 20.71 -22.65 -6.73
CA ASP A 691 20.43 -21.45 -7.53
C ASP A 691 20.88 -21.63 -8.98
N SER A 692 20.10 -21.09 -9.90
CA SER A 692 20.27 -21.21 -11.35
C SER A 692 19.70 -19.99 -12.07
N LYS A 693 19.98 -19.83 -13.36
CA LYS A 693 19.48 -18.68 -14.15
C LYS A 693 18.89 -19.09 -15.48
N VAL A 694 17.76 -18.48 -15.83
CA VAL A 694 17.15 -18.50 -17.17
C VAL A 694 17.58 -17.25 -17.92
N THR A 695 18.03 -17.40 -19.16
CA THR A 695 18.47 -16.30 -20.04
C THR A 695 18.00 -16.55 -21.46
N ILE A 696 17.93 -15.53 -22.32
CA ILE A 696 17.80 -15.76 -23.77
C ILE A 696 19.05 -16.53 -24.25
N MET A 697 18.81 -17.55 -25.08
CA MET A 697 19.82 -18.29 -25.82
C MET A 697 19.90 -17.78 -27.26
N SER A 698 18.75 -17.54 -27.89
CA SER A 698 18.67 -16.97 -29.23
C SER A 698 17.32 -16.29 -29.46
N THR A 699 17.32 -15.13 -30.11
CA THR A 699 16.10 -14.36 -30.40
C THR A 699 15.33 -14.92 -31.60
N GLN A 700 14.04 -14.60 -31.67
CA GLN A 700 13.17 -14.95 -32.79
C GLN A 700 13.63 -14.36 -34.13
N GLY A 701 13.24 -15.00 -35.22
CA GLY A 701 13.56 -14.59 -36.59
C GLY A 701 13.73 -15.78 -37.54
N TYR A 702 13.85 -15.50 -38.83
CA TYR A 702 14.11 -16.52 -39.84
C TYR A 702 15.51 -17.12 -39.70
N ARG A 703 15.59 -18.44 -39.81
CA ARG A 703 16.84 -19.22 -39.78
C ARG A 703 16.79 -20.32 -40.81
N GLN A 704 17.92 -20.55 -41.47
CA GLN A 704 18.09 -21.74 -42.29
C GLN A 704 18.25 -22.98 -41.42
N LEU A 705 17.27 -23.88 -41.49
CA LEU A 705 17.26 -25.17 -40.80
C LEU A 705 17.12 -26.30 -41.85
N PRO A 706 17.54 -27.54 -41.53
CA PRO A 706 17.38 -28.68 -42.43
C PRO A 706 15.91 -28.93 -42.78
N ASP A 707 15.60 -29.01 -44.07
CA ASP A 707 14.22 -29.17 -44.59
C ASP A 707 13.65 -30.60 -44.50
N GLY A 708 14.40 -31.52 -43.91
CA GLY A 708 14.11 -32.95 -43.85
C GLY A 708 14.45 -33.73 -45.14
N LYS A 709 14.88 -33.06 -46.22
CA LYS A 709 15.26 -33.68 -47.51
C LYS A 709 16.76 -33.54 -47.82
N GLY A 710 17.52 -32.93 -46.91
CA GLY A 710 18.96 -32.69 -47.05
C GLY A 710 19.34 -31.31 -47.58
N SER A 711 18.35 -30.41 -47.75
CA SER A 711 18.56 -29.00 -48.07
C SER A 711 18.37 -28.13 -46.83
N LEU A 712 18.69 -26.84 -46.93
CA LEU A 712 18.32 -25.82 -45.95
C LEU A 712 17.09 -25.06 -46.45
N GLY A 713 16.13 -24.82 -45.56
CA GLY A 713 14.97 -23.97 -45.79
C GLY A 713 14.86 -22.89 -44.71
N ASP A 714 14.26 -21.74 -45.05
CA ASP A 714 14.05 -20.65 -44.11
C ASP A 714 12.80 -20.88 -43.25
N TYR A 715 13.01 -21.10 -41.95
CA TYR A 715 11.95 -21.27 -40.96
C TYR A 715 11.95 -20.09 -39.97
N TYR A 716 10.77 -19.59 -39.61
CA TYR A 716 10.64 -18.59 -38.56
C TYR A 716 10.76 -19.26 -37.18
N CYS A 717 11.87 -19.02 -36.48
CA CYS A 717 12.09 -19.52 -35.14
C CYS A 717 11.56 -18.53 -34.09
N GLN A 718 11.00 -19.06 -32.99
CA GLN A 718 10.64 -18.28 -31.81
C GLN A 718 11.86 -18.00 -30.91
N ASP A 719 11.70 -17.10 -29.94
CA ASP A 719 12.69 -16.88 -28.88
C ASP A 719 12.99 -18.21 -28.17
N THR A 720 14.26 -18.57 -28.11
CA THR A 720 14.73 -19.73 -27.35
C THR A 720 15.46 -19.25 -26.11
N TYR A 721 15.04 -19.76 -24.96
CA TYR A 721 15.63 -19.49 -23.65
C TYR A 721 16.47 -20.68 -23.21
N ARG A 722 17.45 -20.44 -22.34
CA ARG A 722 18.23 -21.49 -21.68
C ARG A 722 18.24 -21.33 -20.17
N LEU A 723 18.03 -22.43 -19.47
CA LEU A 723 18.36 -22.59 -18.06
C LEU A 723 19.83 -22.98 -17.95
N MET A 724 20.57 -22.39 -17.01
CA MET A 724 21.97 -22.72 -16.73
C MET A 724 22.14 -23.09 -15.25
N ILE A 725 22.72 -24.28 -15.03
CA ILE A 725 23.14 -24.82 -13.74
C ILE A 725 24.68 -24.73 -13.69
N ASN A 726 25.20 -23.90 -12.80
CA ASN A 726 26.64 -23.69 -12.65
C ASN A 726 27.33 -24.88 -11.94
N SER A 727 28.66 -24.87 -11.87
CA SER A 727 29.46 -25.96 -11.29
C SER A 727 29.18 -26.22 -9.80
N ASN A 728 28.78 -25.21 -9.01
CA ASN A 728 28.36 -25.41 -7.62
C ASN A 728 27.03 -26.17 -7.57
N GLY A 729 26.06 -25.74 -8.37
CA GLY A 729 24.76 -26.42 -8.51
C GLY A 729 24.90 -27.85 -9.03
N LEU A 730 25.81 -28.08 -9.98
CA LEU A 730 26.13 -29.40 -10.52
C LEU A 730 26.75 -30.32 -9.45
N TYR A 731 27.66 -29.79 -8.62
CA TYR A 731 28.22 -30.52 -7.48
C TYR A 731 27.14 -30.85 -6.44
N GLN A 732 26.28 -29.90 -6.09
CA GLN A 732 25.16 -30.09 -5.15
C GLN A 732 24.17 -31.15 -5.67
N LEU A 733 23.75 -31.08 -6.93
CA LEU A 733 22.90 -32.10 -7.55
C LEU A 733 23.57 -33.48 -7.57
N SER A 734 24.88 -33.54 -7.86
CA SER A 734 25.64 -34.78 -7.80
C SER A 734 25.77 -35.33 -6.38
N LYS A 735 25.76 -34.49 -5.34
CA LYS A 735 25.73 -34.92 -3.93
C LYS A 735 24.34 -35.43 -3.53
N LEU A 736 23.27 -34.86 -4.07
CA LEU A 736 21.91 -35.34 -3.89
C LEU A 736 21.60 -36.61 -4.71
N GLY A 737 22.42 -36.94 -5.71
CA GLY A 737 22.37 -38.23 -6.43
C GLY A 737 22.08 -38.15 -7.93
N LEU A 738 22.02 -36.95 -8.53
CA LEU A 738 21.75 -36.75 -9.96
C LEU A 738 22.72 -37.59 -10.83
N LYS A 739 22.14 -38.47 -11.65
CA LYS A 739 22.84 -39.31 -12.64
C LYS A 739 22.14 -39.18 -13.99
N THR A 740 22.92 -39.09 -15.06
CA THR A 740 22.42 -39.04 -16.44
C THR A 740 23.01 -40.16 -17.26
N ASN A 741 22.22 -40.66 -18.20
CA ASN A 741 22.49 -41.81 -19.05
C ASN A 741 23.21 -41.41 -20.33
N ARG A 742 22.83 -40.29 -20.98
CA ARG A 742 23.54 -39.70 -22.14
C ARG A 742 24.60 -38.70 -21.70
N LEU A 743 24.25 -37.70 -20.89
CA LEU A 743 25.23 -36.69 -20.48
C LEU A 743 26.32 -37.29 -19.56
N LYS A 744 27.53 -36.71 -19.61
CA LYS A 744 28.69 -37.11 -18.80
C LYS A 744 29.46 -35.88 -18.33
N TRP A 745 29.68 -35.79 -17.03
CA TRP A 745 30.50 -34.78 -16.35
C TRP A 745 31.24 -35.43 -15.18
N LYS A 746 32.23 -34.72 -14.62
CA LYS A 746 33.01 -35.12 -13.45
C LYS A 746 32.47 -34.38 -12.22
N SER A 747 32.01 -35.12 -11.21
CA SER A 747 31.65 -34.51 -9.93
C SER A 747 32.90 -34.00 -9.21
N ARG A 748 33.00 -32.68 -9.03
CA ARG A 748 34.15 -31.99 -8.45
C ARG A 748 33.67 -30.81 -7.63
N LEU A 749 34.25 -30.60 -6.45
CA LEU A 749 34.05 -29.38 -5.67
C LEU A 749 34.76 -28.21 -6.38
N PRO A 750 34.07 -27.12 -6.78
CA PRO A 750 34.72 -26.00 -7.46
C PRO A 750 35.68 -25.25 -6.52
N GLN A 751 36.82 -24.78 -7.06
CA GLN A 751 37.88 -24.11 -6.28
C GLN A 751 37.45 -22.78 -5.62
N ARG A 752 36.37 -22.16 -6.08
CA ARG A 752 35.81 -20.92 -5.53
C ARG A 752 34.30 -20.88 -5.75
N GLU A 753 33.57 -20.25 -4.84
CA GLU A 753 32.13 -20.09 -4.99
C GLU A 753 31.80 -19.02 -6.06
N ALA A 754 31.73 -19.43 -7.33
CA ALA A 754 31.50 -18.53 -8.48
C ALA A 754 30.04 -18.05 -8.64
N SER A 755 29.22 -18.12 -7.58
CA SER A 755 27.80 -17.78 -7.60
C SER A 755 27.59 -16.28 -7.79
N GLN A 756 27.39 -15.83 -9.03
CA GLN A 756 27.14 -14.41 -9.36
C GLN A 756 25.98 -13.81 -8.54
N PHE A 757 26.05 -12.52 -8.25
CA PHE A 757 24.92 -11.77 -7.69
C PHE A 757 23.75 -11.75 -8.68
N ILE A 758 22.52 -11.92 -8.18
CA ILE A 758 21.31 -11.60 -8.95
C ILE A 758 21.27 -10.08 -9.08
N ARG A 759 21.12 -9.55 -10.29
CA ARG A 759 20.99 -8.11 -10.53
C ARG A 759 19.58 -7.77 -10.96
N VAL A 760 19.15 -6.54 -10.72
CA VAL A 760 18.02 -5.94 -11.42
C VAL A 760 18.41 -5.73 -12.89
N GLU A 761 17.54 -6.08 -13.83
CA GLU A 761 17.72 -5.82 -15.28
C GLU A 761 16.80 -4.70 -15.77
N SER A 762 15.54 -4.67 -15.33
CA SER A 762 14.62 -3.57 -15.58
C SER A 762 13.70 -3.34 -14.37
N ILE A 763 13.31 -2.09 -14.16
CA ILE A 763 12.20 -1.73 -13.26
C ILE A 763 11.04 -1.34 -14.17
N GLU A 764 10.37 -2.36 -14.68
CA GLU A 764 9.09 -2.19 -15.35
C GLU A 764 8.05 -1.84 -14.30
N ILE A 765 7.96 -0.56 -13.95
CA ILE A 765 6.72 -0.01 -13.40
C ILE A 765 5.57 -0.61 -14.24
N THR A 766 4.60 -1.30 -13.63
CA THR A 766 3.63 -2.14 -14.36
C THR A 766 2.25 -1.52 -14.42
N SER A 767 1.56 -1.73 -15.53
CA SER A 767 0.10 -1.63 -15.58
C SER A 767 -0.56 -2.71 -14.70
N ARG A 768 -0.35 -2.66 -13.37
CA ARG A 768 -1.04 -3.51 -12.41
C ARG A 768 -1.34 -2.84 -11.05
N ILE A 769 -2.57 -3.06 -10.60
CA ILE A 769 -3.16 -2.80 -9.29
C ILE A 769 -3.76 -4.15 -8.98
N ASP A 770 -3.57 -4.62 -7.76
CA ASP A 770 -4.18 -5.87 -7.33
C ASP A 770 -4.57 -5.77 -5.85
N ASN A 771 -5.25 -6.78 -5.33
CA ASN A 771 -5.24 -6.95 -3.88
C ASN A 771 -3.84 -7.36 -3.45
N THR A 772 -3.41 -6.81 -2.32
CA THR A 772 -2.00 -6.82 -1.95
C THR A 772 -1.75 -7.44 -0.60
N TYR A 773 -0.78 -8.33 -0.53
CA TYR A 773 -0.53 -9.24 0.55
C TYR A 773 0.81 -8.96 1.24
N CYS A 774 1.13 -9.66 2.32
CA CYS A 774 2.49 -9.75 2.87
C CYS A 774 2.45 -10.65 4.08
N PHE A 775 3.64 -10.92 4.58
CA PHE A 775 3.86 -11.31 5.96
C PHE A 775 4.94 -10.40 6.53
N THR A 776 4.89 -10.16 7.83
CA THR A 776 6.08 -9.72 8.55
C THR A 776 6.86 -10.97 8.90
N GLU A 777 8.02 -11.17 8.27
CA GLU A 777 8.93 -12.23 8.68
C GLU A 777 9.61 -11.79 10.00
N PRO A 778 9.48 -12.53 11.11
CA PRO A 778 9.76 -12.03 12.46
C PRO A 778 11.25 -12.12 12.87
N LYS A 779 12.16 -12.32 11.92
CA LYS A 779 13.60 -12.44 12.20
C LYS A 779 14.43 -11.32 11.57
N LYS A 780 14.14 -11.01 10.30
CA LYS A 780 14.91 -10.17 9.39
C LYS A 780 14.06 -9.25 8.52
N HIS A 781 12.72 -9.37 8.54
CA HIS A 781 11.81 -8.55 7.71
C HIS A 781 12.04 -8.77 6.22
N LEU A 782 12.34 -10.04 5.90
CA LEU A 782 12.76 -10.54 4.62
C LEU A 782 12.09 -11.90 4.38
N GLY A 783 11.30 -12.02 3.33
CA GLY A 783 10.66 -13.26 2.89
C GLY A 783 11.01 -13.62 1.46
N MET A 784 11.11 -14.90 1.10
CA MET A 784 11.54 -15.32 -0.24
C MET A 784 10.37 -15.31 -1.26
N PHE A 785 10.20 -14.19 -1.94
CA PHE A 785 9.17 -13.83 -2.93
C PHE A 785 9.65 -14.04 -4.38
N ASN A 786 9.08 -14.95 -5.17
CA ASN A 786 9.58 -15.38 -6.50
C ASN A 786 11.09 -15.73 -6.53
N GLY A 787 11.68 -16.07 -5.38
CA GLY A 787 13.13 -16.25 -5.21
C GLY A 787 13.94 -14.97 -4.90
N ILE A 788 13.30 -13.92 -4.32
CA ILE A 788 13.76 -12.53 -4.02
C ILE A 788 13.24 -12.05 -2.61
N LEU A 789 13.51 -10.85 -2.01
CA LEU A 789 13.54 -10.64 -0.50
C LEU A 789 13.11 -9.20 0.09
N THR A 790 12.01 -8.94 0.91
CA THR A 790 11.33 -7.57 1.15
C THR A 790 10.44 -7.11 2.46
N GLY A 791 10.03 -5.79 2.75
CA GLY A 791 9.28 -5.19 4.01
C GLY A 791 8.28 -3.88 4.07
N GLN A 792 7.88 -3.20 5.24
CA GLN A 792 6.58 -2.43 5.73
C GLN A 792 6.49 -0.89 6.33
N CYS A 793 5.31 -0.23 6.76
CA CYS A 793 5.02 1.25 7.29
C CYS A 793 3.72 1.67 8.24
N CYS A 794 3.41 2.95 8.76
CA CYS A 794 2.33 3.42 9.82
C CYS A 794 1.39 4.78 9.75
N GLU A 795 0.69 5.46 10.80
CA GLU A 795 -0.40 6.65 10.73
C GLU A 795 -0.87 7.82 11.86
N SER A 796 -1.93 7.87 12.81
CA SER A 796 -2.44 9.10 13.70
C SER A 796 -3.17 9.05 15.20
N PHE A 797 -3.69 10.15 15.95
CA PHE A 797 -4.02 10.30 17.50
C PHE A 797 -5.12 11.29 18.31
N SER A 798 -5.47 11.17 19.69
CA SER A 798 -6.16 12.07 20.81
C SER A 798 -6.21 11.57 22.37
N ASN A 799 -7.11 12.06 23.30
CA ASN A 799 -7.13 12.01 24.84
C ASN A 799 -7.59 10.69 25.54
N VAL A 800 -6.94 10.19 26.62
CA VAL A 800 -7.16 8.80 27.14
C VAL A 800 -6.96 8.57 28.67
N LYS A 801 -7.71 7.61 29.25
CA LYS A 801 -7.49 7.00 30.60
C LYS A 801 -7.55 5.46 30.54
N PRO A 802 -6.53 4.73 31.05
CA PRO A 802 -6.51 3.26 31.06
C PRO A 802 -7.76 2.64 31.67
N GLY A 803 -8.39 1.68 30.98
CA GLY A 803 -9.58 0.97 31.44
C GLY A 803 -10.82 1.84 31.71
N GLN A 804 -10.89 3.08 31.19
CA GLN A 804 -12.01 4.00 31.42
C GLN A 804 -12.41 4.81 30.18
N GLU A 805 -11.44 5.38 29.46
CA GLU A 805 -11.68 6.32 28.36
C GLU A 805 -10.68 6.06 27.21
N ALA A 806 -11.16 5.51 26.08
CA ALA A 806 -10.34 5.19 24.91
C ALA A 806 -10.73 6.03 23.69
N HIS A 807 -9.79 6.77 23.10
CA HIS A 807 -10.11 7.66 21.99
C HIS A 807 -10.55 6.90 20.73
N CYS A 808 -11.47 7.50 19.96
CA CYS A 808 -11.93 7.06 18.64
C CYS A 808 -11.94 8.22 17.65
N CYS A 809 -11.31 8.03 16.48
CA CYS A 809 -11.23 9.04 15.42
C CYS A 809 -12.44 8.99 14.48
N ASN A 810 -13.29 10.02 14.57
CA ASN A 810 -14.42 10.29 13.67
C ASN A 810 -14.00 11.40 12.68
N LEU A 811 -13.83 11.10 11.38
CA LEU A 811 -13.10 11.96 10.43
C LEU A 811 -13.88 12.27 9.13
N VAL A 812 -13.76 13.51 8.65
CA VAL A 812 -14.02 13.92 7.26
C VAL A 812 -12.89 14.85 6.79
N SER A 813 -12.86 15.26 5.54
CA SER A 813 -11.92 16.30 5.08
C SER A 813 -12.52 17.19 4.01
N LEU A 814 -12.29 18.49 4.14
CA LEU A 814 -12.68 19.50 3.15
C LEU A 814 -11.78 19.38 1.93
N ASN A 815 -12.34 19.49 0.72
CA ASN A 815 -11.59 19.44 -0.52
C ASN A 815 -11.34 20.86 -1.05
N LEU A 816 -10.17 21.40 -0.74
CA LEU A 816 -9.79 22.79 -1.02
C LEU A 816 -9.60 23.07 -2.54
N ALA A 817 -9.56 22.03 -3.38
CA ALA A 817 -9.63 22.17 -4.84
C ALA A 817 -11.03 22.62 -5.33
N ASN A 818 -12.09 22.14 -4.66
CA ASN A 818 -13.49 22.25 -5.10
C ASN A 818 -14.36 23.17 -4.22
N VAL A 819 -13.89 23.55 -3.03
CA VAL A 819 -14.56 24.50 -2.14
C VAL A 819 -14.10 25.91 -2.47
N GLU A 820 -15.01 26.78 -2.87
CA GLU A 820 -14.72 28.21 -3.02
C GLU A 820 -14.89 28.99 -1.72
N GLU A 821 -14.24 30.15 -1.66
CA GLU A 821 -14.08 30.96 -0.45
C GLU A 821 -15.42 31.41 0.16
N THR A 822 -16.39 31.73 -0.70
CA THR A 822 -17.77 32.07 -0.31
C THR A 822 -18.59 30.87 0.20
N GLU A 823 -18.18 29.65 -0.13
CA GLU A 823 -18.83 28.41 0.31
C GLU A 823 -18.21 27.83 1.58
N LEU A 824 -16.93 28.12 1.83
CA LEU A 824 -16.14 27.64 2.96
C LEU A 824 -16.87 27.77 4.31
N PRO A 825 -17.59 28.87 4.64
CA PRO A 825 -18.38 28.96 5.86
C PRO A 825 -19.43 27.84 5.99
N ASN A 826 -20.22 27.61 4.94
CA ASN A 826 -21.30 26.62 4.94
C ASN A 826 -20.74 25.19 4.90
N ILE A 827 -19.69 24.94 4.11
CA ILE A 827 -19.06 23.63 3.98
C ILE A 827 -18.39 23.20 5.29
N SER A 828 -17.67 24.09 5.96
CA SER A 828 -17.10 23.84 7.30
C SER A 828 -18.18 23.54 8.36
N GLN A 829 -19.33 24.24 8.30
CA GLN A 829 -20.45 23.99 9.21
C GLN A 829 -21.14 22.64 8.94
N LEU A 830 -21.33 22.27 7.67
CA LEU A 830 -21.89 20.96 7.29
C LEU A 830 -20.95 19.80 7.67
N ALA A 831 -19.63 19.96 7.52
CA ALA A 831 -18.64 18.94 7.90
C ALA A 831 -18.68 18.61 9.40
N VAL A 832 -18.80 19.63 10.27
CA VAL A 832 -18.98 19.44 11.71
C VAL A 832 -20.31 18.76 12.03
N ARG A 833 -21.42 19.14 11.38
CA ARG A 833 -22.72 18.50 11.61
C ARG A 833 -22.77 17.05 11.14
N ILE A 834 -22.13 16.73 10.01
CA ILE A 834 -21.91 15.34 9.54
C ILE A 834 -21.23 14.52 10.62
N LEU A 835 -20.16 15.03 11.24
CA LEU A 835 -19.43 14.28 12.26
C LEU A 835 -20.14 14.22 13.62
N ASP A 836 -20.85 15.26 14.04
CA ASP A 836 -21.67 15.20 15.27
C ASP A 836 -22.82 14.19 15.13
N ASN A 837 -23.45 14.11 13.95
CA ASN A 837 -24.43 13.07 13.64
C ASN A 837 -23.79 11.67 13.51
N THR A 838 -22.56 11.58 12.97
CA THR A 838 -21.81 10.32 12.89
C THR A 838 -21.58 9.71 14.28
N ILE A 839 -21.37 10.53 15.32
CA ILE A 839 -21.23 10.05 16.70
C ILE A 839 -22.52 9.37 17.20
N GLU A 840 -23.70 9.90 16.90
CA GLU A 840 -24.98 9.33 17.36
C GLU A 840 -25.27 7.94 16.75
N ILE A 841 -24.81 7.69 15.51
CA ILE A 841 -25.05 6.44 14.77
C ILE A 841 -23.88 5.45 14.81
N THR A 842 -22.70 5.87 15.30
CA THR A 842 -21.54 4.98 15.45
C THR A 842 -21.72 4.07 16.66
N THR A 843 -21.52 2.77 16.48
CA THR A 843 -21.37 1.81 17.58
C THR A 843 -19.89 1.48 17.80
N PRO A 844 -19.24 1.99 18.87
CA PRO A 844 -17.83 1.71 19.15
C PRO A 844 -17.60 0.23 19.56
N PRO A 845 -16.40 -0.33 19.29
CA PRO A 845 -16.13 -1.76 19.51
C PRO A 845 -16.04 -2.22 20.98
N PHE A 846 -16.05 -1.30 21.95
CA PHE A 846 -16.00 -1.58 23.40
C PHE A 846 -16.47 -0.38 24.22
N SER A 847 -16.79 -0.64 25.50
CA SER A 847 -17.33 0.32 26.48
C SER A 847 -16.54 1.63 26.54
N ASP A 848 -15.23 1.52 26.75
CA ASP A 848 -14.36 2.62 27.14
C ASP A 848 -14.21 3.64 26.00
N SER A 849 -14.40 3.17 24.76
CA SER A 849 -14.46 4.00 23.56
C SER A 849 -15.82 4.67 23.36
N LYS A 850 -16.92 4.03 23.78
CA LYS A 850 -18.23 4.70 23.87
C LYS A 850 -18.22 5.75 24.98
N THR A 851 -17.69 5.44 26.17
CA THR A 851 -17.51 6.42 27.26
C THR A 851 -16.78 7.67 26.79
N HIS A 852 -15.67 7.50 26.04
CA HIS A 852 -14.94 8.63 25.46
C HIS A 852 -15.78 9.41 24.43
N ASN A 853 -16.40 8.74 23.46
CA ASN A 853 -17.22 9.41 22.43
C ASN A 853 -18.40 10.16 23.04
N ASP A 854 -19.12 9.56 23.98
CA ASP A 854 -20.26 10.18 24.66
C ASP A 854 -19.84 11.40 25.49
N LYS A 855 -18.72 11.29 26.24
CA LYS A 855 -18.23 12.30 27.17
C LYS A 855 -17.57 13.51 26.49
N TYR A 856 -16.79 13.28 25.43
CA TYR A 856 -15.94 14.31 24.80
C TYR A 856 -16.35 14.66 23.37
N ARG A 857 -17.17 13.83 22.72
CA ARG A 857 -17.71 14.03 21.36
C ARG A 857 -16.68 14.48 20.33
N THR A 858 -15.50 13.86 20.34
CA THR A 858 -14.36 14.27 19.51
C THR A 858 -14.58 13.98 18.03
N ILE A 859 -14.37 15.00 17.21
CA ILE A 859 -14.45 14.93 15.75
C ILE A 859 -13.17 15.50 15.12
N GLY A 860 -12.92 15.18 13.86
CA GLY A 860 -11.79 15.71 13.10
C GLY A 860 -12.19 16.10 11.68
N VAL A 861 -12.48 17.38 11.48
CA VAL A 861 -12.55 17.98 10.15
C VAL A 861 -11.13 18.26 9.67
N GLY A 862 -10.70 17.55 8.63
CA GLY A 862 -9.39 17.69 7.98
C GLY A 862 -9.45 18.44 6.65
N CYS A 863 -8.36 18.38 5.89
CA CYS A 863 -8.24 19.02 4.57
C CYS A 863 -7.48 18.13 3.56
N MET A 864 -7.82 18.30 2.29
CA MET A 864 -7.07 17.83 1.13
C MET A 864 -7.08 18.92 0.04
N GLY A 865 -6.17 18.84 -0.93
CA GLY A 865 -6.11 19.79 -2.03
C GLY A 865 -5.46 21.13 -1.71
N LEU A 866 -4.63 21.28 -0.66
CA LEU A 866 -4.01 22.58 -0.35
C LEU A 866 -3.08 23.06 -1.47
N ALA A 867 -2.31 22.15 -2.09
CA ALA A 867 -1.47 22.50 -3.23
C ALA A 867 -2.30 22.98 -4.43
N ASP A 868 -3.52 22.47 -4.61
CA ASP A 868 -4.47 22.95 -5.63
C ASP A 868 -5.05 24.32 -5.29
N TRP A 869 -5.43 24.54 -4.03
CA TRP A 869 -5.95 25.82 -3.55
C TRP A 869 -4.95 26.96 -3.69
N LEU A 870 -3.66 26.67 -3.39
CA LEU A 870 -2.53 27.57 -3.61
C LEU A 870 -2.31 27.80 -5.11
N ALA A 871 -2.28 26.73 -5.92
CA ALA A 871 -2.04 26.82 -7.35
C ALA A 871 -3.10 27.66 -8.09
N LYS A 872 -4.40 27.43 -7.83
CA LYS A 872 -5.53 28.23 -8.35
C LYS A 872 -5.43 29.73 -8.04
N ARG A 873 -4.71 30.10 -6.97
CA ARG A 873 -4.56 31.48 -6.48
C ARG A 873 -3.21 32.09 -6.82
N HIS A 874 -2.36 31.38 -7.59
CA HIS A 874 -0.98 31.78 -7.89
C HIS A 874 -0.12 31.98 -6.62
N LEU A 875 -0.40 31.19 -5.58
CA LEU A 875 0.29 31.19 -4.29
C LEU A 875 1.21 29.98 -4.14
N THR A 876 2.02 30.00 -3.08
CA THR A 876 2.99 28.96 -2.72
C THR A 876 2.96 28.66 -1.23
N TYR A 877 3.71 27.64 -0.80
CA TYR A 877 3.91 27.32 0.63
C TYR A 877 4.62 28.42 1.45
N GLU A 878 5.07 29.51 0.81
CA GLU A 878 5.70 30.67 1.48
C GLU A 878 4.69 31.80 1.75
N ASN A 879 3.48 31.72 1.20
CA ASN A 879 2.39 32.68 1.41
C ASN A 879 1.66 32.42 2.74
N LEU A 880 2.43 32.41 3.84
CA LEU A 880 1.96 32.01 5.17
C LEU A 880 0.77 32.83 5.67
N ALA A 881 0.63 34.11 5.28
CA ALA A 881 -0.53 34.94 5.65
C ALA A 881 -1.85 34.40 5.07
N GLU A 882 -1.85 33.97 3.80
CA GLU A 882 -3.05 33.42 3.14
C GLU A 882 -3.35 32.00 3.60
N ILE A 883 -2.31 31.20 3.89
CA ILE A 883 -2.46 29.88 4.54
C ILE A 883 -3.05 30.06 5.96
N SER A 884 -2.56 31.03 6.72
CA SER A 884 -3.11 31.37 8.04
C SER A 884 -4.57 31.77 7.93
N TYR A 885 -4.93 32.64 6.98
CA TYR A 885 -6.30 33.11 6.79
C TYR A 885 -7.26 31.99 6.37
N LEU A 886 -6.86 31.11 5.44
CA LEU A 886 -7.64 29.94 5.06
C LEU A 886 -7.96 29.04 6.27
N PHE A 887 -6.96 28.77 7.09
CA PHE A 887 -7.11 27.92 8.26
C PHE A 887 -7.79 28.64 9.45
N GLU A 888 -7.71 29.97 9.53
CA GLU A 888 -8.55 30.81 10.40
C GLU A 888 -10.03 30.64 10.04
N GLU A 889 -10.42 30.77 8.76
CA GLU A 889 -11.82 30.56 8.34
C GLU A 889 -12.30 29.15 8.67
N ILE A 890 -11.51 28.11 8.34
CA ILE A 890 -11.88 26.71 8.64
C ILE A 890 -12.04 26.50 10.14
N GLY A 891 -11.07 26.94 10.94
CA GLY A 891 -11.12 26.86 12.40
C GLY A 891 -12.32 27.62 12.98
N TYR A 892 -12.55 28.85 12.54
CA TYR A 892 -13.67 29.70 12.98
C TYR A 892 -15.01 29.03 12.68
N TRP A 893 -15.28 28.65 11.42
CA TRP A 893 -16.60 28.15 11.02
C TRP A 893 -16.88 26.74 11.56
N CYS A 894 -15.87 25.88 11.71
CA CYS A 894 -16.04 24.61 12.42
C CYS A 894 -16.31 24.81 13.92
N THR A 895 -15.61 25.73 14.59
CA THR A 895 -15.86 26.07 16.01
C THR A 895 -17.25 26.67 16.20
N HIS A 896 -17.65 27.58 15.30
CA HIS A 896 -18.98 28.20 15.26
C HIS A 896 -20.10 27.17 15.09
N ALA A 897 -19.95 26.21 14.16
CA ALA A 897 -20.91 25.11 14.02
C ALA A 897 -21.06 24.29 15.30
N SER A 898 -19.95 23.98 15.98
CA SER A 898 -20.01 23.19 17.21
C SER A 898 -20.65 23.99 18.37
N MET A 899 -20.49 25.32 18.41
CA MET A 899 -21.24 26.20 19.32
C MET A 899 -22.74 26.24 19.00
N GLN A 900 -23.11 26.38 17.72
CA GLN A 900 -24.53 26.34 17.30
C GLN A 900 -25.18 24.98 17.57
N LEU A 901 -24.44 23.88 17.44
CA LEU A 901 -24.92 22.55 17.83
C LEU A 901 -25.05 22.40 19.34
N ALA A 902 -24.25 23.10 20.15
CA ALA A 902 -24.42 23.13 21.61
C ALA A 902 -25.71 23.86 21.99
N GLN A 903 -26.00 24.99 21.33
CA GLN A 903 -27.26 25.72 21.49
C GLN A 903 -28.48 24.86 21.07
N GLN A 904 -28.33 23.95 20.11
CA GLN A 904 -29.42 23.09 19.61
C GLN A 904 -29.57 21.75 20.36
N ARG A 905 -28.49 21.18 20.90
CA ARG A 905 -28.42 19.79 21.40
C ARG A 905 -27.76 19.64 22.79
N GLY A 906 -27.33 20.72 23.40
CA GLY A 906 -26.46 20.73 24.57
C GLY A 906 -24.98 20.56 24.24
N ALA A 907 -24.11 21.16 25.06
CA ALA A 907 -22.65 21.02 24.99
C ALA A 907 -22.18 19.56 25.24
N TYR A 908 -20.91 19.25 24.97
CA TYR A 908 -20.36 17.95 25.37
C TYR A 908 -20.34 17.79 26.91
N PRO A 909 -20.61 16.59 27.46
CA PRO A 909 -20.74 16.41 28.92
C PRO A 909 -19.56 16.91 29.76
N ALA A 910 -18.32 16.77 29.29
CA ALA A 910 -17.11 17.26 29.98
C ALA A 910 -16.79 18.76 29.76
N PHE A 911 -17.74 19.56 29.22
CA PHE A 911 -17.53 20.98 28.93
C PHE A 911 -17.24 21.81 30.20
N ALA A 912 -17.90 21.54 31.32
CA ALA A 912 -17.67 22.27 32.56
C ALA A 912 -16.21 22.09 33.04
N GLY A 913 -15.50 23.20 33.29
CA GLY A 913 -14.08 23.18 33.67
C GLY A 913 -13.10 23.10 32.51
N SER A 914 -13.57 22.86 31.27
CA SER A 914 -12.75 22.89 30.06
C SER A 914 -12.17 24.28 29.79
N GLU A 915 -11.15 24.34 28.94
CA GLU A 915 -10.59 25.61 28.46
C GLU A 915 -11.62 26.42 27.64
N TRP A 916 -12.51 25.74 26.90
CA TRP A 916 -13.66 26.35 26.22
C TRP A 916 -14.58 27.07 27.21
N SER A 917 -14.94 26.43 28.33
CA SER A 917 -15.78 27.05 29.37
C SER A 917 -15.12 28.26 30.06
N LYS A 918 -13.78 28.36 30.01
CA LYS A 918 -13.01 29.49 30.51
C LYS A 918 -12.84 30.62 29.49
N GLY A 919 -13.56 30.56 28.35
CA GLY A 919 -13.47 31.57 27.29
C GLY A 919 -12.22 31.47 26.42
N LYS A 920 -11.45 30.37 26.52
CA LYS A 920 -10.35 30.08 25.59
C LYS A 920 -10.89 29.34 24.38
N LEU A 921 -10.20 29.49 23.26
CA LEU A 921 -10.62 29.01 21.95
C LEU A 921 -9.64 27.94 21.42
N ILE A 922 -9.64 27.72 20.11
CA ILE A 922 -8.89 26.65 19.38
C ILE A 922 -7.50 26.41 19.95
N GLY A 923 -7.20 25.15 20.29
CA GLY A 923 -5.93 24.77 20.91
C GLY A 923 -5.71 25.43 22.28
N ALA A 924 -6.78 25.60 23.06
CA ALA A 924 -6.82 26.23 24.38
C ALA A 924 -6.15 27.62 24.47
N LYS A 925 -6.12 28.38 23.37
CA LYS A 925 -5.50 29.70 23.32
C LYS A 925 -6.43 30.79 23.89
N PRO A 926 -5.90 31.76 24.64
CA PRO A 926 -6.70 32.83 25.24
C PRO A 926 -7.18 33.83 24.17
N LEU A 927 -8.27 34.55 24.43
CA LEU A 927 -8.96 35.40 23.45
C LEU A 927 -8.07 36.50 22.88
N GLU A 928 -7.15 37.03 23.69
CA GLU A 928 -6.14 38.04 23.32
C GLU A 928 -5.22 37.56 22.19
N TRP A 929 -4.97 36.24 22.09
CA TRP A 929 -4.20 35.68 20.98
C TRP A 929 -4.95 35.83 19.65
N PHE A 930 -6.28 35.67 19.65
CA PHE A 930 -7.09 35.86 18.45
C PHE A 930 -7.18 37.34 18.11
N LEU A 931 -7.36 38.22 19.11
CA LEU A 931 -7.30 39.68 18.91
C LEU A 931 -5.95 40.17 18.38
N ALA A 932 -4.85 39.46 18.65
CA ALA A 932 -3.55 39.75 18.06
C ALA A 932 -3.42 39.23 16.62
N ASN A 933 -3.76 37.95 16.36
CA ASN A 933 -3.35 37.21 15.16
C ASN A 933 -4.45 37.00 14.10
N ALA A 934 -5.74 37.17 14.43
CA ALA A 934 -6.84 36.99 13.49
C ALA A 934 -6.98 38.17 12.50
N ARG A 935 -7.44 37.88 11.28
CA ARG A 935 -7.76 38.89 10.26
C ARG A 935 -9.06 39.63 10.58
N ASP A 936 -10.10 38.89 10.98
CA ASP A 936 -11.34 39.43 11.56
C ASP A 936 -11.38 39.06 13.03
N LYS A 937 -11.38 40.09 13.88
CA LYS A 937 -11.14 40.00 15.33
C LYS A 937 -12.43 40.04 16.15
N GLU A 938 -13.45 40.76 15.68
CA GLU A 938 -14.69 40.97 16.40
C GLU A 938 -15.55 39.70 16.43
N ARG A 939 -15.50 38.90 15.37
CA ARG A 939 -16.15 37.59 15.34
C ARG A 939 -15.63 36.63 16.42
N TRP A 940 -14.34 36.71 16.79
CA TRP A 940 -13.77 35.85 17.84
C TRP A 940 -14.20 36.29 19.24
N LEU A 941 -14.42 37.59 19.49
CA LEU A 941 -15.06 38.08 20.73
C LEU A 941 -16.46 37.48 20.88
N THR A 942 -17.27 37.63 19.82
CA THR A 942 -18.65 37.13 19.77
C THR A 942 -18.71 35.61 19.93
N LEU A 943 -17.82 34.87 19.26
CA LEU A 943 -17.75 33.42 19.37
C LEU A 943 -17.32 32.95 20.77
N ALA A 944 -16.36 33.62 21.42
CA ALA A 944 -15.97 33.30 22.79
C ALA A 944 -17.12 33.51 23.79
N ALA A 945 -17.81 34.65 23.70
CA ALA A 945 -18.98 34.95 24.54
C ALA A 945 -20.14 33.94 24.30
N ASN A 946 -20.37 33.57 23.04
CA ASN A 946 -21.36 32.55 22.69
C ASN A 946 -20.98 31.15 23.20
N ILE A 947 -19.69 30.77 23.16
CA ILE A 947 -19.21 29.50 23.74
C ILE A 947 -19.34 29.50 25.27
N GLN A 948 -19.11 30.63 25.95
CA GLN A 948 -19.36 30.72 27.40
C GLN A 948 -20.85 30.64 27.75
N THR A 949 -21.74 31.10 26.85
CA THR A 949 -23.18 31.18 27.09
C THR A 949 -23.93 29.89 26.71
N TYR A 950 -23.59 29.27 25.57
CA TYR A 950 -24.28 28.11 24.99
C TYR A 950 -23.43 26.82 25.02
N GLY A 951 -22.14 26.94 25.33
CA GLY A 951 -21.18 25.84 25.27
C GLY A 951 -20.68 25.52 23.86
N ILE A 952 -20.07 24.34 23.73
CA ILE A 952 -19.60 23.78 22.45
C ILE A 952 -19.91 22.28 22.41
N ARG A 953 -20.32 21.75 21.25
CA ARG A 953 -20.87 20.37 21.11
C ARG A 953 -19.79 19.30 21.08
N ASN A 954 -18.59 19.64 20.62
CA ASN A 954 -17.49 18.73 20.36
C ASN A 954 -16.23 19.30 21.02
N SER A 955 -15.54 18.50 21.85
CA SER A 955 -14.39 19.04 22.61
C SER A 955 -13.14 19.25 21.77
N HIS A 956 -12.99 18.45 20.70
CA HIS A 956 -11.99 18.58 19.64
C HIS A 956 -12.72 18.51 18.30
N ILE A 957 -12.29 19.31 17.32
CA ILE A 957 -13.08 19.66 16.13
C ILE A 957 -12.33 19.40 14.82
N THR A 958 -11.02 19.64 14.78
CA THR A 958 -10.23 19.73 13.53
C THR A 958 -9.01 18.81 13.57
N ALA A 959 -8.77 18.04 12.50
CA ALA A 959 -7.70 17.03 12.44
C ALA A 959 -7.25 16.76 11.01
N ILE A 960 -5.97 16.99 10.68
CA ILE A 960 -5.48 16.79 9.30
C ILE A 960 -4.78 15.43 9.19
N ALA A 961 -5.60 14.40 8.97
CA ALA A 961 -5.15 13.08 8.56
C ALA A 961 -4.74 13.05 7.08
N PRO A 962 -3.77 12.20 6.68
CA PRO A 962 -3.41 12.02 5.28
C PRO A 962 -4.52 11.28 4.55
N ASN A 963 -4.60 11.47 3.23
CA ASN A 963 -5.76 11.05 2.46
C ASN A 963 -5.38 10.58 1.04
N THR A 964 -4.23 9.94 0.88
CA THR A 964 -3.64 9.52 -0.41
C THR A 964 -4.56 8.68 -1.31
N SER A 965 -5.49 7.91 -0.74
CA SER A 965 -6.48 7.14 -1.52
C SER A 965 -7.79 7.90 -1.77
N SER A 966 -8.23 8.74 -0.83
CA SER A 966 -9.48 9.49 -0.95
C SER A 966 -9.32 10.76 -1.78
N SER A 967 -8.19 11.47 -1.70
CA SER A 967 -7.86 12.61 -2.57
C SER A 967 -7.94 12.27 -4.06
N LEU A 968 -7.49 11.08 -4.48
CA LEU A 968 -7.69 10.56 -5.84
C LEU A 968 -9.18 10.41 -6.20
N VAL A 969 -10.01 9.85 -5.30
CA VAL A 969 -11.47 9.78 -5.52
C VAL A 969 -12.10 11.18 -5.59
N GLN A 970 -11.60 12.13 -4.80
CA GLN A 970 -12.09 13.51 -4.75
C GLN A 970 -11.51 14.41 -5.87
N GLY A 971 -10.59 13.90 -6.69
CA GLY A 971 -9.99 14.59 -7.83
C GLY A 971 -8.99 15.69 -7.47
N CYS A 972 -8.22 15.53 -6.39
CA CYS A 972 -7.33 16.56 -5.83
C CYS A 972 -6.00 16.00 -5.28
N THR A 973 -5.11 16.90 -4.85
CA THR A 973 -3.83 16.58 -4.21
C THR A 973 -3.98 16.14 -2.74
N ALA A 974 -3.06 15.31 -2.27
CA ALA A 974 -3.17 14.64 -0.98
C ALA A 974 -2.77 15.53 0.21
N SER A 975 -3.64 15.59 1.22
CA SER A 975 -3.42 16.31 2.49
C SER A 975 -3.16 17.80 2.29
N ILE A 976 -2.41 18.40 3.21
CA ILE A 976 -1.87 19.75 3.13
C ILE A 976 -0.44 19.79 2.54
N LEU A 977 0.07 18.67 2.02
CA LEU A 977 1.47 18.52 1.63
C LEU A 977 1.72 18.97 0.18
N PRO A 978 2.92 19.49 -0.17
CA PRO A 978 3.27 19.80 -1.55
C PRO A 978 3.27 18.53 -2.41
N VAL A 979 3.00 18.66 -3.71
CA VAL A 979 2.94 17.51 -4.62
C VAL A 979 4.29 16.80 -4.68
N TYR A 980 4.31 15.46 -4.72
CA TYR A 980 5.57 14.73 -4.89
C TYR A 980 6.24 15.07 -6.24
N SER A 981 5.42 15.13 -7.30
CA SER A 981 5.80 15.66 -8.61
C SER A 981 4.57 16.26 -9.31
N LYS A 982 4.78 17.19 -10.24
CA LYS A 982 3.73 17.87 -11.02
C LYS A 982 2.94 16.93 -11.94
N PHE A 983 3.60 15.91 -12.51
CA PHE A 983 2.98 14.91 -13.37
C PHE A 983 3.81 13.63 -13.29
N PHE A 984 3.16 12.47 -13.18
CA PHE A 984 3.84 11.17 -13.24
C PHE A 984 2.88 10.05 -13.66
N TYR A 985 3.37 9.05 -14.39
CA TYR A 985 2.59 7.83 -14.65
C TYR A 985 2.72 6.88 -13.46
N ASP A 986 1.66 6.80 -12.67
CA ASP A 986 1.49 5.78 -11.64
C ASP A 986 0.72 4.60 -12.24
N LYS A 987 0.94 3.37 -11.77
CA LYS A 987 0.78 2.23 -12.69
C LYS A 987 -0.09 1.09 -12.09
N TRP A 988 -1.16 0.72 -12.83
CA TRP A 988 -2.44 0.14 -12.32
C TRP A 988 -3.02 -0.99 -13.22
N ALA A 989 -3.97 -1.78 -12.69
CA ALA A 989 -4.52 -3.10 -13.09
C ALA A 989 -4.67 -3.43 -14.58
N LYS A 990 -4.84 -2.39 -15.39
CA LYS A 990 -5.17 -2.43 -16.80
C LYS A 990 -4.37 -1.41 -17.64
N GLY A 991 -3.62 -0.50 -17.02
CA GLY A 991 -2.88 0.55 -17.72
C GLY A 991 -1.90 1.35 -16.85
N THR A 992 -1.00 2.05 -17.53
CA THR A 992 -0.45 3.32 -17.05
C THR A 992 -1.58 4.29 -16.73
N VAL A 993 -1.61 4.83 -15.52
CA VAL A 993 -2.53 5.90 -15.14
C VAL A 993 -1.72 7.17 -14.88
N PRO A 994 -1.69 8.11 -15.83
CA PRO A 994 -1.20 9.47 -15.57
C PRO A 994 -1.87 10.04 -14.31
N ILE A 995 -1.06 10.50 -13.36
CA ILE A 995 -1.49 11.25 -12.19
C ILE A 995 -0.99 12.69 -12.36
N ALA A 996 -1.95 13.61 -12.37
CA ALA A 996 -1.75 15.04 -12.50
C ALA A 996 -2.65 15.76 -11.47
N PRO A 997 -2.21 16.86 -10.88
CA PRO A 997 -3.11 17.77 -10.16
C PRO A 997 -4.18 18.34 -11.09
N PRO A 998 -5.42 18.57 -10.61
CA PRO A 998 -6.55 19.04 -11.41
C PRO A 998 -6.29 20.29 -12.27
N PHE A 999 -5.47 21.24 -11.79
CA PHE A 999 -5.24 22.53 -12.45
C PHE A 999 -3.84 22.64 -13.07
N LEU A 1000 -3.19 21.50 -13.37
CA LEU A 1000 -1.79 21.44 -13.82
C LEU A 1000 -1.51 22.31 -15.06
N LYS A 1001 -2.43 22.35 -16.02
CA LYS A 1001 -2.25 23.04 -17.31
C LYS A 1001 -2.10 24.56 -17.12
N ASP A 1002 -2.99 25.15 -16.34
CA ASP A 1002 -3.05 26.60 -16.15
C ASP A 1002 -2.10 27.07 -15.03
N CYS A 1003 -1.93 26.24 -13.98
CA CYS A 1003 -1.21 26.61 -12.77
C CYS A 1003 0.17 25.92 -12.64
N PHE A 1004 0.75 25.43 -13.75
CA PHE A 1004 1.94 24.56 -13.77
C PHE A 1004 3.09 25.02 -12.86
N TRP A 1005 3.38 26.31 -12.81
CA TRP A 1005 4.52 26.85 -12.05
C TRP A 1005 4.30 26.84 -10.54
N TYR A 1006 3.06 26.97 -10.07
CA TYR A 1006 2.71 27.10 -8.64
C TYR A 1006 2.65 25.76 -7.88
N TYR A 1007 2.54 24.63 -8.60
CA TYR A 1007 2.65 23.29 -8.03
C TYR A 1007 4.10 22.95 -7.63
N HIS A 1008 4.55 23.45 -6.47
CA HIS A 1008 5.90 23.18 -5.94
C HIS A 1008 6.09 21.69 -5.58
N GLU A 1009 7.20 21.10 -6.04
CA GLU A 1009 7.49 19.67 -5.85
C GLU A 1009 8.22 19.41 -4.52
N ASN A 1010 7.66 18.57 -3.65
CA ASN A 1010 8.20 18.30 -2.31
C ASN A 1010 9.60 17.66 -2.35
N LYS A 1011 9.95 16.95 -3.44
CA LYS A 1011 11.27 16.35 -3.66
C LYS A 1011 12.41 17.37 -3.82
N THR A 1012 12.11 18.65 -4.02
CA THR A 1012 13.10 19.75 -4.17
C THR A 1012 12.86 20.92 -3.22
N LEU A 1013 11.69 21.01 -2.58
CA LEU A 1013 11.36 22.08 -1.64
C LEU A 1013 12.15 21.96 -0.32
N ASP A 1014 12.65 23.09 0.18
CA ASP A 1014 13.23 23.17 1.53
C ASP A 1014 12.16 22.80 2.58
N GLN A 1015 12.44 21.76 3.34
CA GLN A 1015 11.54 21.22 4.35
C GLN A 1015 11.30 22.18 5.52
N LYS A 1016 12.18 23.17 5.75
CA LYS A 1016 11.91 24.26 6.71
C LYS A 1016 10.72 25.13 6.26
N LYS A 1017 10.46 25.24 4.95
CA LYS A 1017 9.24 25.90 4.41
C LYS A 1017 7.98 25.06 4.68
N VAL A 1018 8.06 23.74 4.50
CA VAL A 1018 6.97 22.80 4.84
C VAL A 1018 6.64 22.85 6.33
N VAL A 1019 7.66 22.81 7.20
CA VAL A 1019 7.50 22.97 8.65
C VAL A 1019 6.81 24.27 9.01
N LYS A 1020 7.22 25.41 8.44
CA LYS A 1020 6.59 26.71 8.70
C LYS A 1020 5.13 26.76 8.24
N ALA A 1021 4.81 26.25 7.04
CA ALA A 1021 3.44 26.16 6.58
C ALA A 1021 2.58 25.28 7.51
N VAL A 1022 3.09 24.12 7.94
CA VAL A 1022 2.39 23.23 8.89
C VAL A 1022 2.22 23.91 10.25
N ALA A 1023 3.23 24.60 10.78
CA ALA A 1023 3.13 25.37 12.02
C ALA A 1023 2.06 26.46 11.93
N THR A 1024 2.03 27.21 10.84
CA THR A 1024 0.99 28.22 10.56
C THR A 1024 -0.41 27.60 10.53
N MET A 1025 -0.61 26.47 9.84
CA MET A 1025 -1.88 25.74 9.89
C MET A 1025 -2.20 25.23 11.30
N GLN A 1026 -1.20 24.72 12.02
CA GLN A 1026 -1.35 24.11 13.35
C GLN A 1026 -1.84 25.12 14.41
N GLN A 1027 -1.63 26.42 14.21
CA GLN A 1027 -2.20 27.48 15.05
C GLN A 1027 -3.74 27.45 15.06
N TRP A 1028 -4.37 27.07 13.96
CA TRP A 1028 -5.84 27.03 13.80
C TRP A 1028 -6.44 25.62 13.86
N ILE A 1029 -5.60 24.60 14.10
CA ILE A 1029 -6.01 23.20 14.28
C ILE A 1029 -5.85 22.80 15.74
N ASP A 1030 -6.92 22.31 16.38
CA ASP A 1030 -6.93 21.92 17.79
C ASP A 1030 -6.32 20.52 18.06
N THR A 1031 -6.50 19.53 17.18
CA THR A 1031 -5.72 18.27 17.21
C THR A 1031 -4.41 18.38 16.39
N GLY A 1032 -3.90 17.28 15.82
CA GLY A 1032 -2.64 17.24 15.08
C GLY A 1032 -2.76 17.37 13.55
N ILE A 1033 -1.60 17.47 12.91
CA ILE A 1033 -1.41 17.40 11.45
C ILE A 1033 -0.38 16.30 11.17
N SER A 1034 -0.69 15.38 10.26
CA SER A 1034 0.22 14.29 9.86
C SER A 1034 1.33 14.78 8.91
N MET A 1035 2.29 15.53 9.45
CA MET A 1035 3.40 16.14 8.72
C MET A 1035 4.48 15.12 8.34
N GLU A 1036 4.60 14.81 7.04
CA GLU A 1036 5.72 14.10 6.44
C GLU A 1036 6.81 15.10 6.00
N LEU A 1037 8.08 14.76 6.26
CA LEU A 1037 9.26 15.51 5.82
C LEU A 1037 10.11 14.66 4.85
N LEU A 1038 10.59 15.28 3.78
CA LEU A 1038 11.31 14.62 2.68
C LEU A 1038 12.66 15.31 2.44
N PHE A 1039 13.77 14.67 2.81
CA PHE A 1039 15.12 15.21 2.65
C PHE A 1039 15.84 14.62 1.42
N ASN A 1040 16.14 15.46 0.43
CA ASN A 1040 16.77 15.01 -0.81
C ASN A 1040 18.31 15.11 -0.75
N LEU A 1041 18.97 13.99 -0.41
CA LEU A 1041 20.43 13.94 -0.21
C LEU A 1041 21.26 14.10 -1.50
N ASN A 1042 20.59 14.29 -2.65
CA ASN A 1042 21.21 14.53 -3.96
C ASN A 1042 21.49 15.98 -4.31
N GLN A 1043 20.96 16.96 -3.58
CA GLN A 1043 20.91 18.33 -4.11
C GLN A 1043 22.30 18.92 -4.44
N GLY A 1044 23.35 18.60 -3.65
CA GLY A 1044 24.76 18.93 -3.98
C GLY A 1044 25.47 17.98 -4.96
N VAL A 1045 24.74 17.08 -5.64
CA VAL A 1045 25.21 16.24 -6.75
C VAL A 1045 24.56 16.72 -8.05
N TYR A 1046 23.27 17.07 -8.02
CA TYR A 1046 22.56 17.67 -9.16
C TYR A 1046 23.02 19.10 -9.47
N PHE A 1047 23.52 19.83 -8.46
CA PHE A 1047 24.00 21.21 -8.59
C PHE A 1047 25.42 21.31 -8.01
N PRO A 1048 26.46 20.78 -8.70
CA PRO A 1048 27.83 20.74 -8.18
C PRO A 1048 28.47 22.13 -8.04
N GLU A 1049 27.99 23.12 -8.79
CA GLU A 1049 28.40 24.53 -8.68
C GLU A 1049 27.71 25.27 -7.52
N GLU A 1050 26.69 24.68 -6.88
CA GLU A 1050 25.97 25.23 -5.72
C GLU A 1050 26.14 24.31 -4.47
N PRO A 1051 27.37 24.12 -3.95
CA PRO A 1051 27.67 23.12 -2.92
C PRO A 1051 26.93 23.34 -1.59
N GLU A 1052 26.48 24.57 -1.31
CA GLU A 1052 25.58 24.92 -0.22
C GLU A 1052 24.21 24.21 -0.28
N ARG A 1053 23.76 23.75 -1.46
CA ARG A 1053 22.57 22.90 -1.61
C ARG A 1053 22.75 21.48 -1.06
N CYS A 1054 23.97 21.07 -0.67
CA CYS A 1054 24.17 19.74 -0.10
C CYS A 1054 23.65 19.64 1.36
N LEU A 1055 22.48 19.00 1.52
CA LEU A 1055 21.89 18.61 2.80
C LEU A 1055 22.89 17.85 3.71
N LYS A 1056 23.06 18.34 4.94
CA LYS A 1056 23.88 17.74 6.00
C LYS A 1056 22.99 17.23 7.14
N ALA A 1057 23.52 16.35 7.98
CA ALA A 1057 22.83 15.90 9.20
C ALA A 1057 22.46 17.05 10.15
N LYS A 1058 23.23 18.16 10.13
CA LYS A 1058 22.90 19.40 10.85
C LYS A 1058 21.58 20.01 10.38
N ASP A 1059 21.31 20.00 9.08
CA ASP A 1059 20.14 20.68 8.50
C ASP A 1059 18.86 19.88 8.77
N ILE A 1060 18.96 18.55 8.77
CA ILE A 1060 17.90 17.66 9.27
C ILE A 1060 17.64 17.95 10.76
N PHE A 1061 18.68 17.99 11.60
CA PHE A 1061 18.56 18.32 13.02
C PHE A 1061 17.85 19.67 13.25
N GLU A 1062 18.28 20.71 12.52
CA GLU A 1062 17.65 22.05 12.59
C GLU A 1062 16.19 22.03 12.14
N THR A 1063 15.82 21.20 11.16
CA THR A 1063 14.44 21.10 10.68
C THR A 1063 13.53 20.42 11.72
N LEU A 1064 14.02 19.37 12.40
CA LEU A 1064 13.29 18.71 13.49
C LEU A 1064 13.17 19.60 14.74
N VAL A 1065 14.22 20.37 15.05
CA VAL A 1065 14.18 21.40 16.11
C VAL A 1065 13.22 22.53 15.74
N MET A 1066 13.23 23.01 14.50
CA MET A 1066 12.30 24.05 14.03
C MET A 1066 10.84 23.60 14.16
N ALA A 1067 10.52 22.34 13.83
CA ALA A 1067 9.17 21.81 14.01
C ALA A 1067 8.69 21.91 15.47
N TRP A 1068 9.56 21.66 16.45
CA TRP A 1068 9.25 21.88 17.86
C TRP A 1068 9.14 23.38 18.21
N GLN A 1069 10.10 24.20 17.79
CA GLN A 1069 10.15 25.64 18.11
C GLN A 1069 8.96 26.43 17.53
N GLU A 1070 8.52 26.10 16.32
CA GLU A 1070 7.38 26.73 15.63
C GLU A 1070 6.03 26.15 16.13
N GLY A 1071 6.03 25.17 17.04
CA GLY A 1071 4.81 24.65 17.68
C GLY A 1071 4.04 23.59 16.89
N CYS A 1072 4.69 22.83 16.00
CA CYS A 1072 4.08 21.62 15.44
C CYS A 1072 3.84 20.59 16.57
N LYS A 1073 2.72 19.84 16.50
CA LYS A 1073 2.38 18.86 17.55
C LYS A 1073 3.04 17.49 17.34
N ALA A 1074 3.30 17.10 16.11
CA ALA A 1074 3.93 15.83 15.78
C ALA A 1074 4.74 15.90 14.48
N ILE A 1075 5.65 14.94 14.31
CA ILE A 1075 6.32 14.62 13.05
C ILE A 1075 5.99 13.17 12.72
N TYR A 1076 5.45 12.95 11.52
CA TYR A 1076 5.13 11.64 10.98
C TYR A 1076 6.38 11.07 10.29
N TYR A 1077 6.32 10.65 9.03
CA TYR A 1077 7.51 10.13 8.35
C TYR A 1077 8.62 11.15 8.19
N ILE A 1078 9.85 10.66 8.35
CA ILE A 1078 11.03 11.23 7.71
C ILE A 1078 11.39 10.32 6.54
N ARG A 1079 11.35 10.85 5.32
CA ARG A 1079 11.82 10.18 4.10
C ARG A 1079 13.14 10.79 3.65
N THR A 1080 13.96 9.98 2.99
CA THR A 1080 15.17 10.46 2.30
C THR A 1080 15.16 10.04 0.83
N VAL A 1081 15.60 10.92 -0.06
CA VAL A 1081 16.00 10.54 -1.42
C VAL A 1081 17.50 10.29 -1.38
N GLN A 1082 17.92 9.06 -1.68
CA GLN A 1082 19.32 8.63 -1.57
C GLN A 1082 20.16 9.13 -2.74
N LYS A 1083 21.49 9.21 -2.56
CA LYS A 1083 22.42 9.71 -3.59
C LYS A 1083 22.38 8.88 -4.88
N ASP A 1084 22.31 9.59 -5.99
CA ASP A 1084 22.49 9.14 -7.36
C ASP A 1084 23.97 9.14 -7.72
N ASP A 1085 24.44 8.02 -8.27
CA ASP A 1085 25.76 7.88 -8.86
C ASP A 1085 25.81 8.51 -10.28
N PHE A 1086 25.41 9.77 -10.39
CA PHE A 1086 25.62 10.57 -11.60
C PHE A 1086 27.10 10.93 -11.72
N GLN A 1087 27.90 10.02 -12.29
CA GLN A 1087 29.17 10.42 -12.90
C GLN A 1087 28.89 11.22 -14.17
N GLU A 1088 29.76 12.20 -14.42
CA GLU A 1088 29.69 13.10 -15.56
C GLU A 1088 29.71 12.31 -16.88
N SER A 1089 28.58 12.31 -17.58
CA SER A 1089 28.48 11.90 -18.98
C SER A 1089 28.11 13.14 -19.79
N GLN A 1090 29.15 13.91 -20.13
CA GLN A 1090 29.09 14.94 -21.17
C GLN A 1090 28.97 14.25 -22.55
N ASP A 1091 27.82 13.60 -22.84
CA ASP A 1091 27.39 13.17 -24.19
C ASP A 1091 26.02 12.46 -24.14
N ALA A 1092 24.90 13.20 -24.31
CA ALA A 1092 23.57 12.63 -24.65
C ALA A 1092 22.49 13.66 -25.08
N CYS A 1093 22.84 14.84 -25.63
CA CYS A 1093 21.83 15.81 -26.07
C CYS A 1093 21.35 15.53 -27.52
N SER A 1094 20.48 14.53 -27.72
CA SER A 1094 19.87 14.25 -29.04
C SER A 1094 18.64 13.32 -29.02
N ALA A 1095 17.46 13.80 -28.59
CA ALA A 1095 16.19 13.07 -28.78
C ALA A 1095 14.90 13.94 -28.72
N CYS A 1096 14.93 15.18 -29.20
CA CYS A 1096 13.69 15.97 -29.41
C CYS A 1096 13.35 16.03 -30.91
N ALA A 1097 12.85 14.92 -31.47
CA ALA A 1097 12.34 14.86 -32.84
C ALA A 1097 11.37 13.68 -33.05
N ASN A 1098 10.15 14.02 -33.49
CA ASN A 1098 9.01 13.14 -33.86
C ASN A 1098 8.19 12.58 -32.68
#